data_AF-A0A1F2RG51-F1
#
_entry.id   AF-A0A1F2RG51-F1
#
_cell.length_a   1.000
_cell.length_b   1.000
_cell.length_c   1.000
_cell.angle_alpha   90.00
_cell.angle_beta   90.00
_cell.angle_gamma   90.00
#
_symmetry.space_group_name_H-M   'P 1'
#
loop_
_entity.id
_entity.type
_entity.pdbx_description
1 polymer ?
#
loop_
_entity_poly.entity_id
_entity_poly.type
_entity_poly.pdbx_seq_one_letter_code
_entity_poly.pdbx_strand_id
1 'polypeptide(L)'
;MQSRSVQPDAIAITESETYQTLLARAHRRTGGLPPDRVVRHVLSVTQGGDWPVQRDALDAVLRRCASTHTDEIQIVARPRGRLLGLYSTRRRGSRARPYRTLLRRIEPLDGSCECADFLRNSLGLCKHLVAVLEDGVSKRRRVDVESEAAQAPALRWDPVRPLTGLGDWLARVRLVDGTPDRDLRRWLRRTSGRGWIAAIPEAAQQRLALVDRLLGALRDGNSEPALHVLLQQERARLARQNQTAGARKQLHHALQTLKQSLYPYQHDGVDRFFMRGRLLLADDMGLGKTAQAIAACHALWHTGRVRRGLLVVPAALKPQWLREWQFFTDAPATVVDGTPSERRAAFEACRRGFLLGNYEQLIRDVDVVCQWTPDIVVLDEAQRIKNWATKTALTVKRLDPPYRLVLTGTPMENRLDELASIVEWVDDLALEPKWRLAAWHTTPVDGKTEIGGARNLETLRTRLATCMVRRVRQEVLSQLPARTDTRIPIEMTAEQMDEHDALNMPIAQILGRAKRRPLAQAEFLRLMMLLTTQRIIANGLAQLRFEQIWPDLSRIERPTDSTLRGLASPKLVELRELIGQLALAEGRKVVVFSQWRRMLRLAHWATRHQLAREGVTPAFFTGEEGQKRRTQNLVDFHDDPACRVLFATDAGGVGLNLQRAASACINIELPWNPAVLEQRIGRIHRLGQRRPIDVYNLVSEPGIESRIADLVGSKKAFFTGLFDGTTDEVAFERSGSFLSRIERFVAPAISPARARTEDASVPGDDGAEREIEAVVAAGDESRDAPGAAAAGPEPIPSNGEIQRLVSGLRVQHTASGGLLIEAPPETASTLAALFSGMAQLLRAAAAPPVTGADPGGRP
;
A
#
# COMPACT_ATOMS: atom_id res chain seq x y z
N MET A 1 43.26 8.97 6.64
CA MET A 1 43.55 10.34 7.12
C MET A 1 42.62 10.66 8.29
N GLN A 2 43.15 11.37 9.27
CA GLN A 2 42.64 11.53 10.64
C GLN A 2 41.25 12.22 10.69
N SER A 3 40.23 11.54 11.23
CA SER A 3 38.95 12.18 11.60
C SER A 3 39.02 12.62 13.07
N ARG A 4 39.53 13.82 13.32
CA ARG A 4 39.33 14.52 14.60
C ARG A 4 37.82 14.72 14.78
N SER A 5 37.27 14.26 15.90
CA SER A 5 35.95 14.64 16.38
C SER A 5 35.99 16.10 16.81
N VAL A 6 35.91 17.01 15.85
CA VAL A 6 35.61 18.41 16.11
C VAL A 6 34.10 18.46 16.33
N GLN A 7 33.66 18.65 17.59
CA GLN A 7 32.38 19.33 17.80
C GLN A 7 32.52 20.65 17.05
N PRO A 8 31.68 20.97 16.06
CA PRO A 8 31.74 22.29 15.46
C PRO A 8 31.57 23.29 16.60
N ASP A 9 32.44 24.30 16.67
CA ASP A 9 32.30 25.38 17.65
C ASP A 9 30.84 25.83 17.64
N ALA A 10 30.20 25.84 18.80
CA ALA A 10 28.76 26.13 18.92
C ALA A 10 28.37 27.47 18.27
N ILE A 11 29.37 28.35 18.09
CA ILE A 11 29.33 29.65 17.41
C ILE A 11 29.17 29.50 15.88
N ALA A 12 29.91 28.58 15.24
CA ALA A 12 29.86 28.35 13.79
C ALA A 12 28.51 27.75 13.32
N ILE A 13 27.81 27.01 14.20
CA ILE A 13 26.48 26.46 13.90
C ILE A 13 25.41 27.55 13.92
N THR A 14 25.51 28.52 14.85
CA THR A 14 24.52 29.60 15.00
C THR A 14 24.59 30.67 13.91
N GLU A 15 25.71 30.76 13.19
CA GLU A 15 25.93 31.70 12.09
C GLU A 15 25.54 31.15 10.71
N SER A 16 25.19 29.86 10.63
CA SER A 16 24.79 29.22 9.37
C SER A 16 23.43 29.73 8.87
N GLU A 17 23.33 30.02 7.56
CA GLU A 17 22.07 30.34 6.87
C GLU A 17 20.99 29.26 7.12
N THR A 18 21.41 27.99 7.17
CA THR A 18 20.56 26.86 7.52
C THR A 18 19.94 27.01 8.91
N TYR A 19 20.76 27.36 9.92
CA TYR A 19 20.28 27.55 11.29
C TYR A 19 19.23 28.66 11.37
N GLN A 20 19.51 29.81 10.75
CA GLN A 20 18.58 30.95 10.73
C GLN A 20 17.26 30.59 10.03
N THR A 21 17.33 29.88 8.91
CA THR A 21 16.13 29.45 8.17
C THR A 21 15.29 28.46 8.97
N LEU A 22 15.93 27.48 9.63
CA LEU A 22 15.24 26.54 10.51
C LEU A 22 14.64 27.23 11.74
N LEU A 23 15.35 28.20 12.32
CA LEU A 23 14.89 28.98 13.47
C LEU A 23 13.64 29.80 13.14
N ALA A 24 13.64 30.48 11.99
CA ALA A 24 12.47 31.19 11.49
C ALA A 24 11.26 30.25 11.31
N ARG A 25 11.49 29.05 10.77
CA ARG A 25 10.43 28.02 10.56
C ARG A 25 9.91 27.40 11.87
N ALA A 26 10.75 27.31 12.90
CA ALA A 26 10.42 26.76 14.21
C ALA A 26 9.67 27.76 15.12
N HIS A 27 9.80 29.07 14.86
CA HIS A 27 9.28 30.13 15.71
C HIS A 27 7.78 29.94 16.01
N ARG A 28 7.41 30.01 17.30
CA ARG A 28 6.04 29.80 17.84
C ARG A 28 5.41 28.42 17.59
N ARG A 29 6.14 27.45 17.04
CA ARG A 29 5.63 26.11 16.71
C ARG A 29 6.19 24.99 17.59
N THR A 30 7.04 25.32 18.56
CA THR A 30 7.74 24.37 19.44
C THR A 30 7.03 24.10 20.77
N GLY A 31 5.85 24.68 21.00
CA GLY A 31 5.12 24.55 22.25
C GLY A 31 5.89 25.21 23.40
N GLY A 32 6.09 24.47 24.50
CA GLY A 32 6.84 24.93 25.68
C GLY A 32 8.36 24.86 25.54
N LEU A 33 8.89 24.35 24.42
CA LEU A 33 10.34 24.23 24.20
C LEU A 33 10.92 25.49 23.52
N PRO A 34 12.12 25.97 23.93
CA PRO A 34 12.82 27.04 23.25
C PRO A 34 13.16 26.68 21.78
N PRO A 35 12.80 27.51 20.79
CA PRO A 35 13.04 27.21 19.38
C PRO A 35 14.50 26.95 19.01
N ASP A 36 15.43 27.70 19.60
CA ASP A 36 16.88 27.56 19.38
C ASP A 36 17.38 26.16 19.80
N ARG A 37 16.90 25.63 20.93
CA ARG A 37 17.24 24.29 21.42
C ARG A 37 16.72 23.21 20.50
N VAL A 38 15.50 23.38 19.98
CA VAL A 38 14.91 22.44 19.01
C VAL A 38 15.72 22.44 17.71
N VAL A 39 16.12 23.60 17.20
CA VAL A 39 16.93 23.68 15.97
C VAL A 39 18.32 23.08 16.17
N ARG A 40 19.01 23.39 17.27
CA ARG A 40 20.32 22.77 17.59
C ARG A 40 20.20 21.25 17.69
N HIS A 41 19.12 20.76 18.31
CA HIS A 41 18.84 19.33 18.38
C HIS A 41 18.66 18.72 16.97
N VAL A 42 17.83 19.34 16.13
CA VAL A 42 17.62 18.91 14.73
C VAL A 42 18.95 18.81 13.98
N LEU A 43 19.76 19.87 14.02
CA LEU A 43 21.06 19.89 13.34
C LEU A 43 22.00 18.79 13.85
N SER A 44 21.96 18.49 15.16
CA SER A 44 22.77 17.40 15.73
C SER A 44 22.35 16.00 15.23
N VAL A 45 21.05 15.75 15.05
CA VAL A 45 20.53 14.44 14.61
C VAL A 45 20.51 14.27 13.09
N THR A 46 20.78 15.35 12.34
CA THR A 46 20.89 15.36 10.87
C THR A 46 22.30 15.67 10.39
N GLN A 47 23.33 15.48 11.22
CA GLN A 47 24.72 15.72 10.81
C GLN A 47 25.07 14.88 9.57
N GLY A 48 25.60 15.52 8.53
CA GLY A 48 25.89 14.91 7.23
C GLY A 48 24.70 14.83 6.26
N GLY A 49 23.50 15.23 6.70
CA GLY A 49 22.33 15.37 5.83
C GLY A 49 22.25 16.76 5.20
N ASP A 50 21.65 16.84 4.02
CA ASP A 50 21.43 18.08 3.29
C ASP A 50 20.14 18.81 3.72
N TRP A 51 19.85 19.94 3.08
CA TRP A 51 18.72 20.80 3.42
C TRP A 51 17.36 20.09 3.45
N PRO A 52 16.96 19.28 2.45
CA PRO A 52 15.71 18.51 2.52
C PRO A 52 15.60 17.64 3.79
N VAL A 53 16.68 16.95 4.17
CA VAL A 53 16.72 16.11 5.38
C VAL A 53 16.54 16.96 6.64
N GLN A 54 17.26 18.09 6.73
CA GLN A 54 17.20 19.00 7.88
C GLN A 54 15.82 19.65 8.04
N ARG A 55 15.22 20.11 6.94
CA ARG A 55 13.86 20.67 6.89
C ARG A 55 12.82 19.65 7.34
N ASP A 56 12.86 18.43 6.79
CA ASP A 56 11.86 17.41 7.08
C ASP A 56 12.01 16.85 8.50
N ALA A 57 13.24 16.83 9.05
CA ALA A 57 13.51 16.55 10.46
C ALA A 57 12.84 17.59 11.37
N LEU A 58 13.02 18.89 11.09
CA LEU A 58 12.37 19.95 11.87
C LEU A 58 10.86 19.82 11.81
N ASP A 59 10.27 19.68 10.62
CA ASP A 59 8.82 19.51 10.48
C ASP A 59 8.32 18.27 11.24
N ALA A 60 9.11 17.19 11.30
CA ALA A 60 8.78 16.01 12.09
C ALA A 60 8.86 16.23 13.60
N VAL A 61 9.79 17.05 14.10
CA VAL A 61 9.86 17.44 15.51
C VAL A 61 8.70 18.38 15.86
N LEU A 62 8.40 19.38 15.04
CA LEU A 62 7.29 20.32 15.26
C LEU A 62 5.93 19.59 15.30
N ARG A 63 5.72 18.58 14.45
CA ARG A 63 4.52 17.72 14.54
C ARG A 63 4.40 17.02 15.90
N ARG A 64 5.50 16.62 16.53
CA ARG A 64 5.50 15.98 17.85
C ARG A 64 5.25 16.98 18.97
N CYS A 65 5.78 18.21 18.86
CA CYS A 65 5.42 19.31 19.75
C CYS A 65 3.91 19.53 19.71
N ALA A 66 3.31 19.69 18.53
CA ALA A 66 1.87 19.84 18.38
C ALA A 66 1.09 18.61 18.92
N SER A 67 1.52 17.40 18.56
CA SER A 67 0.86 16.14 18.96
C SER A 67 0.85 15.92 20.47
N THR A 68 1.81 16.49 21.20
CA THR A 68 1.87 16.40 22.66
C THR A 68 0.64 17.03 23.31
N HIS A 69 0.22 18.19 22.78
CA HIS A 69 -0.94 18.94 23.25
C HIS A 69 -2.24 18.36 22.70
N THR A 70 -2.31 18.04 21.40
CA THR A 70 -3.54 17.48 20.79
C THR A 70 -3.91 16.11 21.33
N ASP A 71 -2.91 15.29 21.70
CA ASP A 71 -3.16 13.98 22.31
C ASP A 71 -3.35 14.07 23.84
N GLU A 72 -3.21 15.24 24.45
CA GLU A 72 -3.28 15.43 25.91
C GLU A 72 -2.36 14.47 26.67
N ILE A 73 -1.06 14.48 26.34
CA ILE A 73 -0.07 13.66 27.03
C ILE A 73 0.14 14.20 28.45
N GLN A 74 0.01 13.32 29.44
CA GLN A 74 0.15 13.67 30.86
C GLN A 74 1.29 12.90 31.53
N ILE A 75 1.94 13.56 32.48
CA ILE A 75 2.92 12.96 33.38
C ILE A 75 2.17 12.35 34.57
N VAL A 76 2.18 11.01 34.64
CA VAL A 76 1.52 10.22 35.68
C VAL A 76 2.41 10.09 36.93
N ALA A 77 3.73 9.99 36.73
CA ALA A 77 4.70 9.91 37.83
C ALA A 77 5.99 10.65 37.48
N ARG A 78 6.64 11.20 38.51
CA ARG A 78 7.89 11.98 38.43
C ARG A 78 9.00 11.32 39.26
N PRO A 79 10.29 11.57 38.94
CA PRO A 79 11.39 11.23 39.83
C PRO A 79 11.24 11.98 41.17
N ARG A 80 11.57 11.32 42.29
CA ARG A 80 11.41 11.89 43.64
C ARG A 80 12.45 12.99 43.88
N GLY A 81 11.98 14.21 44.10
CA GLY A 81 12.83 15.34 44.53
C GLY A 81 13.85 15.84 43.50
N ARG A 82 13.83 15.33 42.25
CA ARG A 82 14.78 15.67 41.18
C ARG A 82 14.06 16.10 39.92
N LEU A 83 14.72 16.91 39.08
CA LEU A 83 14.21 17.22 37.73
C LEU A 83 14.64 16.18 36.69
N LEU A 84 15.76 15.50 36.92
CA LEU A 84 16.29 14.49 36.00
C LEU A 84 15.96 13.09 36.52
N GLY A 85 15.73 12.15 35.60
CA GLY A 85 15.39 10.77 35.93
C GLY A 85 14.15 10.24 35.22
N LEU A 86 13.55 9.21 35.81
CA LEU A 86 12.51 8.42 35.18
C LEU A 86 11.11 8.98 35.45
N TYR A 87 10.41 9.34 34.40
CA TYR A 87 9.02 9.75 34.38
C TYR A 87 8.12 8.61 33.86
N SER A 88 6.84 8.67 34.20
CA SER A 88 5.80 7.86 33.56
C SER A 88 4.82 8.77 32.83
N THR A 89 4.58 8.53 31.55
CA THR A 89 3.71 9.36 30.71
C THR A 89 2.61 8.55 30.07
N ARG A 90 1.43 9.15 29.86
CA ARG A 90 0.31 8.49 29.20
C ARG A 90 -0.63 9.52 28.57
N ARG A 91 -1.33 9.13 27.52
CA ARG A 91 -2.47 9.88 26.99
C ARG A 91 -3.60 9.98 28.03
N ARG A 92 -4.19 11.16 28.23
CA ARG A 92 -5.36 11.32 29.11
C ARG A 92 -6.49 10.37 28.67
N GLY A 93 -7.15 9.75 29.64
CA GLY A 93 -8.26 8.81 29.41
C GLY A 93 -7.85 7.43 28.85
N SER A 94 -6.59 7.19 28.51
CA SER A 94 -6.15 5.88 28.01
C SER A 94 -6.03 4.85 29.15
N ARG A 95 -6.57 3.65 28.93
CA ARG A 95 -6.38 2.48 29.81
C ARG A 95 -5.05 1.76 29.61
N ALA A 96 -4.26 2.15 28.60
CA ALA A 96 -2.96 1.55 28.34
C ALA A 96 -1.97 1.80 29.50
N ARG A 97 -0.98 0.91 29.63
CA ARG A 97 0.13 1.08 30.58
C ARG A 97 0.88 2.40 30.26
N PRO A 98 1.23 3.23 31.27
CA PRO A 98 2.07 4.40 31.06
C PRO A 98 3.45 4.04 30.51
N TYR A 99 3.97 4.87 29.61
CA TYR A 99 5.31 4.74 29.05
C TYR A 99 6.37 5.30 30.01
N ARG A 100 7.43 4.54 30.22
CA ARG A 100 8.65 5.00 30.91
C ARG A 100 9.42 5.96 30.02
N THR A 101 9.67 7.16 30.54
CA THR A 101 10.32 8.27 29.83
C THR A 101 11.44 8.83 30.71
N LEU A 102 12.69 8.60 30.31
CA LEU A 102 13.88 9.07 31.01
C LEU A 102 14.29 10.45 30.47
N LEU A 103 14.41 11.43 31.36
CA LEU A 103 15.03 12.73 31.07
C LEU A 103 16.46 12.73 31.59
N ARG A 104 17.44 12.88 30.69
CA ARG A 104 18.87 12.94 31.04
C ARG A 104 19.37 14.36 31.15
N ARG A 105 19.06 15.21 30.18
CA ARG A 105 19.44 16.63 30.16
C ARG A 105 18.36 17.45 29.47
N ILE A 106 18.24 18.70 29.93
CA ILE A 106 17.38 19.72 29.30
C ILE A 106 18.20 20.57 28.31
N GLU A 107 19.52 20.63 28.49
CA GLU A 107 20.44 21.36 27.61
C GLU A 107 21.79 20.63 27.52
N PRO A 108 22.13 20.05 26.35
CA PRO A 108 21.26 19.83 25.18
C PRO A 108 20.06 18.92 25.52
N LEU A 109 19.02 18.94 24.67
CA LEU A 109 17.85 18.06 24.82
C LEU A 109 18.29 16.60 24.74
N ASP A 110 18.10 15.83 25.81
CA ASP A 110 18.58 14.44 25.86
C ASP A 110 17.69 13.58 26.78
N GLY A 111 17.18 12.48 26.23
CA GLY A 111 16.32 11.55 26.95
C GLY A 111 15.99 10.30 26.16
N SER A 112 15.15 9.45 26.74
CA SER A 112 14.81 8.14 26.20
C SER A 112 13.39 7.75 26.56
N CYS A 113 12.68 7.13 25.64
CA CYS A 113 11.30 6.72 25.86
C CYS A 113 11.07 5.34 25.28
N GLU A 114 10.30 4.52 25.98
CA GLU A 114 9.97 3.16 25.52
C GLU A 114 8.82 3.12 24.49
N CYS A 115 8.25 4.26 24.11
CA CYS A 115 7.16 4.31 23.14
C CYS A 115 7.64 4.00 21.71
N ALA A 116 6.78 3.36 20.91
CA ALA A 116 7.09 2.93 19.54
C ALA A 116 7.56 4.07 18.62
N ASP A 117 7.06 5.29 18.80
CA ASP A 117 7.52 6.46 18.05
C ASP A 117 9.02 6.72 18.30
N PHE A 118 9.45 6.77 19.57
CA PHE A 118 10.84 7.02 19.93
C PHE A 118 11.79 5.95 19.38
N LEU A 119 11.38 4.68 19.46
CA LEU A 119 12.19 3.55 18.99
C LEU A 119 12.45 3.58 17.48
N ARG A 120 11.53 4.19 16.71
CA ARG A 120 11.52 4.10 15.24
C ARG A 120 11.92 5.40 14.53
N ASN A 121 11.73 6.54 15.17
CA ASN A 121 11.75 7.81 14.44
C ASN A 121 13.13 8.39 14.11
N SER A 122 14.20 7.91 14.75
CA SER A 122 15.57 8.41 14.55
C SER A 122 15.74 9.94 14.74
N LEU A 123 14.90 10.56 15.57
CA LEU A 123 15.00 11.97 15.94
C LEU A 123 15.44 12.17 17.39
N GLY A 124 15.43 11.12 18.22
CA GLY A 124 15.71 11.26 19.65
C GLY A 124 14.67 12.07 20.44
N LEU A 125 13.53 12.37 19.84
CA LEU A 125 12.39 13.04 20.48
C LEU A 125 11.09 12.34 20.08
N CYS A 126 10.20 12.14 21.04
CA CYS A 126 8.83 11.68 20.84
C CYS A 126 7.89 12.59 21.63
N LYS A 127 6.57 12.53 21.37
CA LYS A 127 5.58 13.35 22.11
C LYS A 127 5.65 13.19 23.63
N HIS A 128 5.96 11.98 24.12
CA HIS A 128 6.11 11.72 25.55
C HIS A 128 7.35 12.42 26.16
N LEU A 129 8.48 12.36 25.45
CA LEU A 129 9.71 13.03 25.90
C LEU A 129 9.58 14.55 25.77
N VAL A 130 8.89 15.05 24.75
CA VAL A 130 8.57 16.48 24.63
C VAL A 130 7.74 16.96 25.82
N ALA A 131 6.69 16.24 26.24
CA ALA A 131 5.91 16.58 27.43
C ALA A 131 6.79 16.69 28.69
N VAL A 132 7.72 15.76 28.87
CA VAL A 132 8.65 15.75 30.01
C VAL A 132 9.66 16.90 29.92
N LEU A 133 10.16 17.22 28.73
CA LEU A 133 11.05 18.35 28.49
C LEU A 133 10.34 19.69 28.76
N GLU A 134 9.08 19.85 28.35
CA GLU A 134 8.27 21.05 28.64
C GLU A 134 8.06 21.22 30.16
N ASP A 135 7.71 20.14 30.89
CA ASP A 135 7.62 20.17 32.37
C ASP A 135 8.97 20.56 33.00
N GLY A 136 10.07 19.99 32.52
CA GLY A 136 11.43 20.33 32.98
C GLY A 136 11.84 21.78 32.73
N VAL A 137 11.59 22.31 31.52
CA VAL A 137 11.89 23.71 31.17
C VAL A 137 11.08 24.69 32.01
N SER A 138 9.79 24.41 32.23
CA SER A 138 8.92 25.27 33.03
C SER A 138 9.35 25.37 34.50
N LYS A 139 9.90 24.27 35.06
CA LYS A 139 10.32 24.17 36.46
C LYS A 139 11.78 24.52 36.71
N ARG A 140 12.64 24.54 35.67
CA ARG A 140 14.03 24.99 35.77
C ARG A 140 14.16 26.42 36.31
N ARG A 141 13.13 27.27 36.16
CA ARG A 141 13.09 28.61 36.77
C ARG A 141 12.92 28.60 38.30
N ARG A 142 12.64 27.45 38.94
CA ARG A 142 12.35 27.33 40.39
C ARG A 142 13.41 26.55 41.17
N VAL A 143 14.43 25.97 40.53
CA VAL A 143 15.42 25.08 41.17
C VAL A 143 16.81 25.49 40.69
N ASP A 144 17.71 25.85 41.61
CA ASP A 144 19.11 26.13 41.30
C ASP A 144 19.79 24.88 40.72
N VAL A 145 20.41 25.04 39.55
CA VAL A 145 20.92 23.97 38.69
C VAL A 145 22.38 23.65 39.03
N GLU A 146 22.73 23.60 40.30
CA GLU A 146 24.07 23.17 40.73
C GLU A 146 23.98 21.83 41.47
N SER A 147 24.49 20.79 40.80
CA SER A 147 24.81 19.43 41.30
C SER A 147 23.81 18.27 41.12
N GLU A 148 22.82 18.33 40.23
CA GLU A 148 22.12 17.09 39.84
C GLU A 148 22.80 16.38 38.67
N ALA A 149 23.99 15.82 38.92
CA ALA A 149 24.43 14.65 38.15
C ALA A 149 23.52 13.48 38.58
N ALA A 150 22.30 13.42 38.04
CA ALA A 150 21.59 12.16 38.01
C ALA A 150 22.56 11.13 37.44
N GLN A 151 22.81 10.03 38.16
CA GLN A 151 23.57 8.88 37.69
C GLN A 151 22.86 8.34 36.44
N ALA A 152 23.07 8.99 35.30
CA ALA A 152 22.49 8.57 34.04
C ALA A 152 23.01 7.17 33.76
N PRO A 153 22.18 6.28 33.19
CA PRO A 153 22.61 4.92 32.91
C PRO A 153 23.95 4.94 32.17
N ALA A 154 24.90 4.16 32.68
CA ALA A 154 26.20 3.99 32.03
C ALA A 154 25.98 3.43 30.62
N LEU A 155 25.00 2.53 30.44
CA LEU A 155 24.64 1.98 29.14
C LEU A 155 23.56 2.82 28.45
N ARG A 156 23.90 3.38 27.29
CA ARG A 156 23.04 4.27 26.50
C ARG A 156 22.85 3.74 25.08
N TRP A 157 21.72 4.10 24.48
CA TRP A 157 21.46 3.85 23.07
C TRP A 157 21.33 5.18 22.34
N ASP A 158 22.03 5.31 21.22
CA ASP A 158 21.91 6.47 20.33
C ASP A 158 20.79 6.20 19.31
N PRO A 159 19.63 6.88 19.43
CA PRO A 159 18.46 6.60 18.60
C PRO A 159 18.63 7.06 17.15
N VAL A 160 19.63 7.91 16.86
CA VAL A 160 19.85 8.42 15.51
C VAL A 160 20.50 7.32 14.66
N ARG A 161 19.85 6.93 13.58
CA ARG A 161 20.39 5.97 12.61
C ARG A 161 21.41 6.65 11.69
N PRO A 162 22.51 5.96 11.34
CA PRO A 162 23.46 6.47 10.36
C PRO A 162 22.78 6.65 9.00
N LEU A 163 23.32 7.57 8.19
CA LEU A 163 22.80 7.86 6.86
C LEU A 163 23.13 6.77 5.83
N THR A 164 24.21 6.02 6.05
CA THR A 164 24.70 4.97 5.14
C THR A 164 24.93 3.64 5.87
N GLY A 165 25.07 2.57 5.08
CA GLY A 165 25.33 1.21 5.57
C GLY A 165 24.11 0.51 6.19
N LEU A 166 24.36 -0.63 6.86
CA LEU A 166 23.33 -1.52 7.40
C LEU A 166 22.45 -0.89 8.50
N GLY A 167 22.98 0.09 9.23
CA GLY A 167 22.22 0.78 10.28
C GLY A 167 21.84 -0.09 11.47
N ASP A 168 22.62 -1.13 11.81
CA ASP A 168 22.36 -2.00 12.96
C ASP A 168 22.28 -1.18 14.26
N TRP A 169 21.10 -1.16 14.87
CA TRP A 169 20.84 -0.37 16.07
C TRP A 169 21.68 -0.85 17.26
N LEU A 170 22.11 -2.12 17.29
CA LEU A 170 22.92 -2.66 18.37
C LEU A 170 24.32 -2.03 18.36
N ALA A 171 24.84 -1.69 17.18
CA ALA A 171 26.11 -0.95 17.03
C ALA A 171 26.02 0.48 17.58
N ARG A 172 24.83 0.95 17.94
CA ARG A 172 24.58 2.27 18.54
C ARG A 172 24.50 2.23 20.06
N VAL A 173 24.72 1.07 20.67
CA VAL A 173 24.79 0.92 22.13
C VAL A 173 26.18 1.29 22.62
N ARG A 174 26.23 2.20 23.60
CA ARG A 174 27.46 2.76 24.15
C ARG A 174 27.47 2.64 25.68
N LEU A 175 28.64 2.38 26.24
CA LEU A 175 28.90 2.59 27.66
C LEU A 175 29.60 3.95 27.82
N VAL A 176 28.97 4.85 28.56
CA VAL A 176 29.42 6.23 28.81
C VAL A 176 29.81 6.34 30.28
N ASP A 177 30.99 6.91 30.55
CA ASP A 177 31.51 7.19 31.89
C ASP A 177 31.51 5.98 32.85
N GLY A 178 32.37 5.00 32.55
CA GLY A 178 32.59 3.83 33.39
C GLY A 178 33.47 2.76 32.71
N THR A 179 34.03 1.85 33.51
CA THR A 179 34.68 0.64 32.99
C THR A 179 33.66 -0.49 32.89
N PRO A 180 33.53 -1.16 31.74
CA PRO A 180 32.67 -2.33 31.64
C PRO A 180 33.16 -3.41 32.59
N ASP A 181 32.21 -4.10 33.20
CA ASP A 181 32.50 -5.33 33.92
C ASP A 181 33.22 -6.34 33.01
N ARG A 182 34.02 -7.24 33.60
CA ARG A 182 34.87 -8.22 32.92
C ARG A 182 34.08 -9.02 31.87
N ASP A 183 32.84 -9.36 32.17
CA ASP A 183 31.93 -10.12 31.30
C ASP A 183 31.43 -9.32 30.10
N LEU A 184 31.25 -8.00 30.24
CA LEU A 184 30.79 -7.11 29.17
C LEU A 184 31.96 -6.60 28.32
N ARG A 185 33.16 -6.44 28.92
CA ARG A 185 34.35 -5.87 28.28
C ARG A 185 34.75 -6.59 27.00
N ARG A 186 34.59 -7.92 26.91
CA ARG A 186 34.91 -8.69 25.70
C ARG A 186 34.01 -8.38 24.50
N TRP A 187 32.84 -7.79 24.75
CA TRP A 187 31.86 -7.44 23.72
C TRP A 187 31.87 -5.97 23.36
N LEU A 188 32.74 -5.18 23.97
CA LEU A 188 32.82 -3.75 23.72
C LEU A 188 34.18 -3.39 23.14
N ARG A 189 34.19 -2.43 22.21
CA ARG A 189 35.40 -1.79 21.70
C ARG A 189 35.55 -0.41 22.32
N ARG A 190 36.77 -0.08 22.73
CA ARG A 190 37.09 1.25 23.24
C ARG A 190 36.99 2.27 22.11
N THR A 191 36.34 3.39 22.35
CA THR A 191 36.30 4.51 21.40
C THR A 191 37.46 5.47 21.67
N SER A 192 37.71 6.42 20.78
CA SER A 192 38.77 7.44 20.94
C SER A 192 38.58 8.37 22.16
N GLY A 193 37.45 8.27 22.88
CA GLY A 193 37.19 8.97 24.15
C GLY A 193 37.18 8.05 25.37
N ARG A 194 36.56 8.50 26.48
CA ARG A 194 36.37 7.72 27.73
C ARG A 194 35.22 6.68 27.65
N GLY A 195 34.80 6.28 26.45
CA GLY A 195 33.62 5.44 26.23
C GLY A 195 33.89 4.12 25.52
N TRP A 196 32.86 3.27 25.49
CA TRP A 196 32.89 1.98 24.80
C TRP A 196 31.67 1.81 23.89
N ILE A 197 31.81 1.04 22.82
CA ILE A 197 30.74 0.74 21.85
C ILE A 197 30.59 -0.77 21.66
N ALA A 198 29.36 -1.24 21.43
CA ALA A 198 29.12 -2.66 21.20
C ALA A 198 29.85 -3.18 19.94
N ALA A 199 30.60 -4.27 20.10
CA ALA A 199 31.19 -5.03 19.01
C ALA A 199 30.19 -6.10 18.57
N ILE A 200 29.66 -5.96 17.36
CA ILE A 200 28.54 -6.77 16.90
C ILE A 200 29.04 -8.08 16.29
N PRO A 201 28.69 -9.24 16.86
CA PRO A 201 29.02 -10.53 16.27
C PRO A 201 28.10 -10.82 15.08
N GLU A 202 28.64 -11.44 14.03
CA GLU A 202 27.84 -11.91 12.89
C GLU A 202 27.00 -13.14 13.26
N ALA A 203 27.55 -14.03 14.11
CA ALA A 203 26.87 -15.25 14.53
C ALA A 203 25.72 -14.96 15.49
N ALA A 204 24.51 -15.43 15.17
CA ALA A 204 23.29 -15.22 15.97
C ALA A 204 23.43 -15.70 17.43
N GLN A 205 24.16 -16.79 17.69
CA GLN A 205 24.41 -17.30 19.03
C GLN A 205 25.23 -16.32 19.89
N GLN A 206 26.29 -15.77 19.30
CA GLN A 206 27.14 -14.78 19.96
C GLN A 206 26.40 -13.46 20.14
N ARG A 207 25.59 -13.06 19.15
CA ARG A 207 24.74 -11.87 19.24
C ARG A 207 23.70 -12.01 20.36
N LEU A 208 23.08 -13.18 20.54
CA LEU A 208 22.17 -13.44 21.66
C LEU A 208 22.89 -13.32 23.00
N ALA A 209 24.09 -13.90 23.11
CA ALA A 209 24.90 -13.77 24.31
C ALA A 209 25.23 -12.30 24.64
N LEU A 210 25.55 -11.48 23.62
CA LEU A 210 25.71 -10.03 23.79
C LEU A 210 24.42 -9.38 24.32
N VAL A 211 23.28 -9.66 23.70
CA VAL A 211 21.99 -9.09 24.10
C VAL A 211 21.62 -9.47 25.54
N ASP A 212 21.81 -10.73 25.94
CA ASP A 212 21.57 -11.19 27.31
C ASP A 212 22.46 -10.47 28.32
N ARG A 213 23.73 -10.20 27.98
CA ARG A 213 24.65 -9.45 28.84
C ARG A 213 24.27 -7.98 28.97
N LEU A 214 23.87 -7.34 27.88
CA LEU A 214 23.37 -5.96 27.90
C LEU A 214 22.07 -5.84 28.72
N LEU A 215 21.17 -6.83 28.63
CA LEU A 215 19.97 -6.88 29.47
C LEU A 215 20.29 -7.07 30.94
N GLY A 216 21.28 -7.90 31.27
CA GLY A 216 21.77 -8.07 32.63
C GLY A 216 22.24 -6.74 33.24
N ALA A 217 23.05 -5.99 32.48
CA ALA A 217 23.57 -4.68 32.89
C ALA A 217 22.51 -3.59 33.08
N LEU A 218 21.27 -3.78 32.60
CA LEU A 218 20.17 -2.82 32.73
C LEU A 218 19.28 -3.05 33.97
N ARG A 219 19.45 -4.14 34.73
CA ARG A 219 18.54 -4.54 35.81
C ARG A 219 18.60 -3.65 37.07
N ASP A 220 19.64 -2.83 37.23
CA ASP A 220 19.92 -2.09 38.49
C ASP A 220 19.14 -0.76 38.65
N GLY A 221 17.85 -0.73 38.29
CA GLY A 221 16.92 0.33 38.70
C GLY A 221 17.04 1.70 38.00
N ASN A 222 18.08 1.95 37.20
CA ASN A 222 18.30 3.21 36.47
C ASN A 222 18.32 3.04 34.94
N SER A 223 17.45 2.16 34.43
CA SER A 223 17.51 1.63 33.06
C SER A 223 17.17 2.64 31.96
N GLU A 224 17.90 2.58 30.86
CA GLU A 224 17.59 3.19 29.56
C GLU A 224 16.31 2.57 28.95
N PRO A 225 15.14 3.24 28.95
CA PRO A 225 13.86 2.60 28.62
C PRO A 225 13.79 2.10 27.18
N ALA A 226 14.26 2.91 26.22
CA ALA A 226 14.26 2.54 24.81
C ALA A 226 15.12 1.31 24.54
N LEU A 227 16.36 1.31 25.08
CA LEU A 227 17.31 0.22 24.93
C LEU A 227 16.77 -1.09 25.53
N HIS A 228 16.10 -1.01 26.68
CA HIS A 228 15.51 -2.18 27.32
C HIS A 228 14.48 -2.87 26.41
N VAL A 229 13.57 -2.10 25.79
CA VAL A 229 12.57 -2.64 24.87
C VAL A 229 13.22 -3.26 23.63
N LEU A 230 14.19 -2.57 23.02
CA LEU A 230 14.89 -3.08 21.82
C LEU A 230 15.64 -4.37 22.11
N LEU A 231 16.34 -4.45 23.24
CA LEU A 231 17.04 -5.68 23.63
C LEU A 231 16.08 -6.83 23.93
N GLN A 232 14.92 -6.57 24.55
CA GLN A 232 13.91 -7.61 24.76
C GLN A 232 13.36 -8.15 23.44
N GLN A 233 13.03 -7.27 22.50
CA GLN A 233 12.53 -7.64 21.17
C GLN A 233 13.59 -8.45 20.40
N GLU A 234 14.83 -8.00 20.43
CA GLU A 234 15.94 -8.67 19.75
C GLU A 234 16.31 -10.00 20.40
N ARG A 235 16.28 -10.10 21.74
CA ARG A 235 16.44 -11.37 22.45
C ARG A 235 15.39 -12.37 22.00
N ALA A 236 14.13 -11.96 21.92
CA ALA A 236 13.06 -12.83 21.44
C ALA A 236 13.28 -13.27 19.98
N ARG A 237 13.74 -12.35 19.11
CA ARG A 237 14.12 -12.65 17.71
C ARG A 237 15.26 -13.66 17.65
N LEU A 238 16.36 -13.40 18.33
CA LEU A 238 17.56 -14.23 18.31
C LEU A 238 17.37 -15.57 19.01
N ALA A 239 16.56 -15.65 20.08
CA ALA A 239 16.21 -16.91 20.71
C ALA A 239 15.50 -17.86 19.74
N ARG A 240 14.57 -17.34 18.92
CA ARG A 240 13.93 -18.11 17.84
C ARG A 240 14.94 -18.51 16.76
N GLN A 241 15.84 -17.60 16.40
CA GLN A 241 16.90 -17.90 15.44
C GLN A 241 17.89 -18.92 15.98
N ASN A 242 18.18 -18.99 17.27
CA ASN A 242 19.18 -19.89 17.86
C ASN A 242 18.65 -21.27 18.25
N GLN A 243 17.33 -21.46 18.25
CA GLN A 243 16.71 -22.81 18.21
C GLN A 243 17.09 -23.61 16.94
N THR A 244 18.04 -23.12 16.13
CA THR A 244 18.41 -23.63 14.81
C THR A 244 19.68 -24.49 14.77
N ALA A 245 20.21 -24.96 15.90
CA ALA A 245 21.15 -26.07 15.87
C ALA A 245 20.46 -27.28 15.22
N GLY A 246 20.79 -27.58 13.96
CA GLY A 246 20.09 -28.58 13.13
C GLY A 246 18.88 -28.08 12.33
N ALA A 247 18.54 -26.78 12.36
CA ALA A 247 17.39 -26.24 11.60
C ALA A 247 17.46 -26.47 10.11
N ARG A 248 18.65 -26.42 9.52
CA ARG A 248 18.81 -26.67 8.08
C ARG A 248 18.48 -28.13 7.75
N LYS A 249 18.84 -29.07 8.64
CA LYS A 249 18.44 -30.47 8.55
C LYS A 249 16.94 -30.66 8.78
N GLN A 250 16.37 -29.99 9.79
CA GLN A 250 14.93 -30.00 10.05
C GLN A 250 14.12 -29.43 8.88
N LEU A 251 14.57 -28.32 8.31
CA LEU A 251 13.97 -27.70 7.14
C LEU A 251 14.05 -28.64 5.95
N HIS A 252 15.23 -29.19 5.66
CA HIS A 252 15.38 -30.15 4.58
C HIS A 252 14.45 -31.36 4.74
N HIS A 253 14.39 -31.95 5.94
CA HIS A 253 13.48 -33.06 6.24
C HIS A 253 12.00 -32.66 6.10
N ALA A 254 11.61 -31.48 6.59
CA ALA A 254 10.24 -30.98 6.42
C ALA A 254 9.90 -30.64 4.96
N LEU A 255 10.87 -30.22 4.14
CA LEU A 255 10.62 -30.01 2.72
C LEU A 255 10.52 -31.33 1.94
N GLN A 256 11.14 -32.42 2.43
CA GLN A 256 10.94 -33.76 1.87
C GLN A 256 9.53 -34.31 2.11
N THR A 257 8.82 -33.82 3.14
CA THR A 257 7.43 -34.18 3.42
C THR A 257 6.40 -33.36 2.63
N LEU A 258 6.85 -32.42 1.80
CA LEU A 258 5.96 -31.76 0.84
C LEU A 258 5.50 -32.75 -0.22
N LYS A 259 4.23 -32.63 -0.63
CA LYS A 259 3.67 -33.46 -1.71
C LYS A 259 4.34 -33.18 -3.06
N GLN A 260 4.91 -32.00 -3.22
CA GLN A 260 5.46 -31.50 -4.48
C GLN A 260 6.78 -30.77 -4.20
N SER A 261 7.79 -31.07 -5.01
CA SER A 261 9.12 -30.47 -4.89
C SER A 261 9.13 -29.01 -5.36
N LEU A 262 9.89 -28.18 -4.65
CA LEU A 262 10.19 -26.81 -5.11
C LEU A 262 11.28 -26.81 -6.18
N TYR A 263 11.31 -25.75 -6.98
CA TYR A 263 12.44 -25.50 -7.88
C TYR A 263 13.69 -25.07 -7.08
N PRO A 264 14.92 -25.34 -7.57
CA PRO A 264 16.15 -25.01 -6.84
C PRO A 264 16.22 -23.56 -6.36
N TYR A 265 15.86 -22.60 -7.21
CA TYR A 265 15.89 -21.19 -6.83
C TYR A 265 14.91 -20.87 -5.69
N GLN A 266 13.75 -21.54 -5.62
CA GLN A 266 12.69 -21.26 -4.63
C GLN A 266 13.14 -21.57 -3.21
N HIS A 267 14.09 -22.48 -3.02
CA HIS A 267 14.63 -22.84 -1.72
C HIS A 267 15.24 -21.64 -0.98
N ASP A 268 15.93 -20.73 -1.67
CA ASP A 268 16.58 -19.59 -1.01
C ASP A 268 15.59 -18.70 -0.24
N GLY A 269 14.42 -18.42 -0.82
CA GLY A 269 13.37 -17.64 -0.16
C GLY A 269 12.81 -18.35 1.06
N VAL A 270 12.60 -19.67 0.95
CA VAL A 270 12.09 -20.52 2.03
C VAL A 270 13.11 -20.64 3.17
N ASP A 271 14.38 -20.90 2.85
CA ASP A 271 15.50 -20.98 3.78
C ASP A 271 15.65 -19.67 4.56
N ARG A 272 15.70 -18.53 3.86
CA ARG A 272 15.83 -17.21 4.52
C ARG A 272 14.65 -16.93 5.44
N PHE A 273 13.43 -17.21 5.00
CA PHE A 273 12.25 -16.99 5.84
C PHE A 273 12.22 -17.93 7.05
N PHE A 274 12.50 -19.22 6.87
CA PHE A 274 12.53 -20.21 7.96
C PHE A 274 13.55 -19.83 9.04
N MET A 275 14.69 -19.28 8.62
CA MET A 275 15.75 -18.85 9.54
C MET A 275 15.48 -17.49 10.17
N ARG A 276 14.99 -16.49 9.42
CA ARG A 276 14.84 -15.10 9.91
C ARG A 276 13.46 -14.81 10.51
N GLY A 277 12.44 -15.55 10.10
CA GLY A 277 11.04 -15.43 10.48
C GLY A 277 10.29 -14.27 9.85
N ARG A 278 10.96 -13.34 9.18
CA ARG A 278 10.35 -12.16 8.55
C ARG A 278 10.94 -11.98 7.17
N LEU A 279 10.09 -11.92 6.14
CA LEU A 279 10.56 -11.79 4.76
C LEU A 279 9.50 -11.17 3.84
N LEU A 280 9.97 -10.29 2.96
CA LEU A 280 9.26 -9.81 1.78
C LEU A 280 9.76 -10.61 0.55
N LEU A 281 8.93 -11.49 0.03
CA LEU A 281 9.13 -12.16 -1.26
C LEU A 281 8.58 -11.25 -2.36
N ALA A 282 9.48 -10.48 -2.95
CA ALA A 282 9.25 -9.53 -4.03
C ALA A 282 9.69 -10.08 -5.41
N ASP A 283 9.67 -11.41 -5.57
CA ASP A 283 9.93 -12.04 -6.86
C ASP A 283 8.97 -11.56 -7.94
N ASP A 284 9.43 -11.59 -9.19
CA ASP A 284 8.58 -11.35 -10.34
C ASP A 284 7.32 -12.24 -10.33
N MET A 285 6.29 -11.74 -10.99
CA MET A 285 5.05 -12.47 -11.15
C MET A 285 5.31 -13.81 -11.84
N GLY A 286 4.62 -14.86 -11.42
CA GLY A 286 4.78 -16.18 -12.01
C GLY A 286 5.92 -17.04 -11.42
N LEU A 287 6.87 -16.51 -10.66
CA LEU A 287 7.96 -17.27 -10.04
C LEU A 287 7.57 -18.15 -8.83
N GLY A 288 6.29 -18.52 -8.70
CA GLY A 288 5.86 -19.48 -7.68
C GLY A 288 5.91 -18.97 -6.23
N LYS A 289 5.67 -17.68 -5.97
CA LYS A 289 5.62 -17.11 -4.60
C LYS A 289 4.65 -17.86 -3.67
N THR A 290 3.49 -18.27 -4.18
CA THR A 290 2.50 -19.07 -3.45
C THR A 290 3.09 -20.41 -2.99
N ALA A 291 3.80 -21.13 -3.86
CA ALA A 291 4.46 -22.39 -3.51
C ALA A 291 5.54 -22.20 -2.44
N GLN A 292 6.36 -21.15 -2.55
CA GLN A 292 7.35 -20.79 -1.53
C GLN A 292 6.70 -20.49 -0.18
N ALA A 293 5.59 -19.73 -0.18
CA ALA A 293 4.87 -19.39 1.03
C ALA A 293 4.25 -20.63 1.70
N ILE A 294 3.64 -21.53 0.93
CA ILE A 294 3.08 -22.78 1.44
C ILE A 294 4.19 -23.67 2.01
N ALA A 295 5.32 -23.81 1.30
CA ALA A 295 6.46 -24.60 1.77
C ALA A 295 7.06 -24.04 3.06
N ALA A 296 7.19 -22.72 3.18
CA ALA A 296 7.59 -22.06 4.41
C ALA A 296 6.63 -22.35 5.58
N CYS A 297 5.32 -22.25 5.35
CA CYS A 297 4.30 -22.56 6.34
C CYS A 297 4.34 -24.04 6.75
N HIS A 298 4.46 -24.94 5.76
CA HIS A 298 4.59 -26.38 5.95
C HIS A 298 5.80 -26.72 6.82
N ALA A 299 6.97 -26.14 6.52
CA ALA A 299 8.19 -26.38 7.29
C ALA A 299 8.05 -25.90 8.74
N LEU A 300 7.49 -24.70 8.97
CA LEU A 300 7.26 -24.19 10.33
C LEU A 300 6.23 -25.01 11.10
N TRP A 301 5.22 -25.54 10.42
CA TRP A 301 4.21 -26.43 11.01
C TRP A 301 4.79 -27.79 11.42
N HIS A 302 5.51 -28.46 10.53
CA HIS A 302 6.08 -29.79 10.78
C HIS A 302 7.17 -29.75 11.86
N THR A 303 7.91 -28.64 11.95
CA THR A 303 8.90 -28.43 13.01
C THR A 303 8.29 -27.94 14.33
N GLY A 304 6.97 -27.77 14.40
CA GLY A 304 6.25 -27.35 15.61
C GLY A 304 6.47 -25.88 16.01
N ARG A 305 7.11 -25.08 15.15
CA ARG A 305 7.38 -23.65 15.38
C ARG A 305 6.14 -22.77 15.22
N VAL A 306 5.17 -23.24 14.44
CA VAL A 306 3.88 -22.59 14.20
C VAL A 306 2.76 -23.58 14.48
N ARG A 307 1.75 -23.14 15.23
CA ARG A 307 0.50 -23.88 15.48
C ARG A 307 -0.71 -23.21 14.88
N ARG A 308 -0.70 -21.88 14.76
CA ARG A 308 -1.82 -21.08 14.22
C ARG A 308 -1.30 -20.12 13.18
N GLY A 309 -1.80 -20.24 11.95
CA GLY A 309 -1.42 -19.36 10.85
C GLY A 309 -2.62 -18.65 10.21
N LEU A 310 -2.42 -17.40 9.83
CA LEU A 310 -3.41 -16.62 9.07
C LEU A 310 -2.84 -16.27 7.69
N LEU A 311 -3.55 -16.64 6.64
CA LEU A 311 -3.27 -16.20 5.28
C LEU A 311 -4.29 -15.13 4.91
N VAL A 312 -3.81 -13.94 4.56
CA VAL A 312 -4.63 -12.82 4.09
C VAL A 312 -4.38 -12.63 2.61
N VAL A 313 -5.38 -12.98 1.81
CA VAL A 313 -5.29 -12.99 0.35
C VAL A 313 -6.46 -12.20 -0.25
N PRO A 314 -6.35 -11.63 -1.46
CA PRO A 314 -7.50 -11.08 -2.16
C PRO A 314 -8.67 -12.07 -2.20
N ALA A 315 -9.90 -11.59 -2.02
CA ALA A 315 -11.08 -12.45 -1.91
C ALA A 315 -11.22 -13.45 -3.07
N ALA A 316 -10.92 -13.02 -4.29
CA ALA A 316 -10.95 -13.84 -5.50
C ALA A 316 -9.90 -14.98 -5.50
N LEU A 317 -8.81 -14.84 -4.75
CA LEU A 317 -7.70 -15.81 -4.71
C LEU A 317 -7.90 -16.92 -3.66
N LYS A 318 -8.86 -16.80 -2.73
CA LYS A 318 -9.07 -17.80 -1.66
C LYS A 318 -9.25 -19.23 -2.19
N PRO A 319 -10.09 -19.50 -3.22
CA PRO A 319 -10.24 -20.86 -3.73
C PRO A 319 -8.96 -21.40 -4.37
N GLN A 320 -8.20 -20.55 -5.07
CA GLN A 320 -6.92 -20.94 -5.65
C GLN A 320 -5.90 -21.28 -4.57
N TRP A 321 -5.78 -20.42 -3.55
CA TRP A 321 -4.89 -20.65 -2.42
C TRP A 321 -5.21 -21.96 -1.70
N LEU A 322 -6.49 -22.28 -1.48
CA LEU A 322 -6.87 -23.55 -0.86
C LEU A 322 -6.48 -24.77 -1.73
N ARG A 323 -6.69 -24.69 -3.06
CA ARG A 323 -6.28 -25.76 -3.98
C ARG A 323 -4.76 -25.96 -3.99
N GLU A 324 -3.99 -24.87 -4.13
CA GLU A 324 -2.53 -24.90 -4.08
C GLU A 324 -2.05 -25.43 -2.71
N TRP A 325 -2.69 -25.01 -1.62
CA TRP A 325 -2.39 -25.49 -0.27
C TRP A 325 -2.53 -27.02 -0.19
N GLN A 326 -3.67 -27.56 -0.61
CA GLN A 326 -3.93 -29.01 -0.62
C GLN A 326 -2.99 -29.77 -1.56
N PHE A 327 -2.58 -29.14 -2.67
CA PHE A 327 -1.64 -29.71 -3.65
C PHE A 327 -0.22 -29.85 -3.09
N PHE A 328 0.23 -28.92 -2.23
CA PHE A 328 1.59 -28.93 -1.68
C PHE A 328 1.70 -29.58 -0.27
N THR A 329 0.65 -29.50 0.56
CA THR A 329 0.74 -29.88 1.99
C THR A 329 -0.56 -30.50 2.52
N ASP A 330 -0.44 -31.36 3.55
CA ASP A 330 -1.55 -31.90 4.35
C ASP A 330 -1.85 -31.10 5.63
N ALA A 331 -1.13 -30.00 5.86
CA ALA A 331 -1.41 -29.13 7.01
C ALA A 331 -2.87 -28.62 6.93
N PRO A 332 -3.63 -28.64 8.03
CA PRO A 332 -5.05 -28.27 8.00
C PRO A 332 -5.20 -26.79 7.67
N ALA A 333 -6.02 -26.49 6.65
CA ALA A 333 -6.36 -25.14 6.24
C ALA A 333 -7.87 -25.00 6.02
N THR A 334 -8.43 -23.87 6.42
CA THR A 334 -9.87 -23.58 6.29
C THR A 334 -10.10 -22.16 5.82
N VAL A 335 -11.04 -21.97 4.89
CA VAL A 335 -11.45 -20.64 4.45
C VAL A 335 -12.42 -20.04 5.46
N VAL A 336 -12.17 -18.81 5.87
CA VAL A 336 -13.04 -18.05 6.77
C VAL A 336 -13.99 -17.19 5.92
N ASP A 337 -15.27 -17.52 5.98
CA ASP A 337 -16.35 -16.85 5.26
C ASP A 337 -17.64 -16.85 6.07
N GLY A 338 -18.67 -16.17 5.55
CA GLY A 338 -19.97 -16.08 6.19
C GLY A 338 -20.15 -14.85 7.08
N THR A 339 -21.20 -14.89 7.89
CA THR A 339 -21.61 -13.87 8.86
C THR A 339 -20.56 -13.67 9.97
N PRO A 340 -20.58 -12.54 10.71
CA PRO A 340 -19.64 -12.32 11.81
C PRO A 340 -19.62 -13.44 12.85
N SER A 341 -20.78 -14.08 13.11
CA SER A 341 -20.88 -15.19 14.06
C SER A 341 -20.15 -16.43 13.55
N GLU A 342 -20.38 -16.83 12.29
CA GLU A 342 -19.72 -17.97 11.66
C GLU A 342 -18.21 -17.79 11.58
N ARG A 343 -17.75 -16.57 11.23
CA ARG A 343 -16.32 -16.26 11.18
C ARG A 343 -15.69 -16.36 12.58
N ARG A 344 -16.36 -15.84 13.62
CA ARG A 344 -15.88 -15.93 15.01
C ARG A 344 -15.79 -17.37 15.48
N ALA A 345 -16.80 -18.19 15.18
CA ALA A 345 -16.80 -19.62 15.46
C ALA A 345 -15.64 -20.35 14.77
N ALA A 346 -15.29 -19.98 13.53
CA ALA A 346 -14.14 -20.55 12.83
C ALA A 346 -12.79 -20.25 13.53
N PHE A 347 -12.60 -19.03 14.05
CA PHE A 347 -11.42 -18.69 14.85
C PHE A 347 -11.38 -19.44 16.18
N GLU A 348 -12.52 -19.58 16.85
CA GLU A 348 -12.62 -20.30 18.14
C GLU A 348 -12.38 -21.80 18.00
N ALA A 349 -12.89 -22.41 16.92
CA ALA A 349 -12.72 -23.83 16.61
C ALA A 349 -11.28 -24.17 16.18
N CYS A 350 -10.60 -23.24 15.49
CA CYS A 350 -9.24 -23.47 15.00
C CYS A 350 -8.20 -23.35 16.12
N ARG A 351 -7.98 -24.44 16.86
CA ARG A 351 -6.91 -24.54 17.88
C ARG A 351 -5.54 -24.78 17.27
N ARG A 352 -5.48 -25.45 16.12
CA ARG A 352 -4.24 -25.80 15.42
C ARG A 352 -4.52 -25.89 13.92
N GLY A 353 -3.89 -25.04 13.13
CA GLY A 353 -4.03 -25.03 11.68
C GLY A 353 -3.91 -23.63 11.07
N PHE A 354 -4.34 -23.52 9.82
CA PHE A 354 -4.26 -22.30 9.03
C PHE A 354 -5.65 -21.81 8.63
N LEU A 355 -5.86 -20.50 8.72
CA LEU A 355 -7.10 -19.84 8.31
C LEU A 355 -6.82 -18.93 7.12
N LEU A 356 -7.67 -19.00 6.09
CA LEU A 356 -7.59 -18.18 4.89
C LEU A 356 -8.70 -17.12 4.92
N GLY A 357 -8.34 -15.86 5.03
CA GLY A 357 -9.24 -14.71 4.99
C GLY A 357 -8.82 -13.68 3.95
N ASN A 358 -9.57 -12.58 3.86
CA ASN A 358 -9.23 -11.45 3.00
C ASN A 358 -9.03 -10.13 3.78
N TYR A 359 -8.52 -9.11 3.09
CA TYR A 359 -8.20 -7.81 3.68
C TYR A 359 -9.44 -7.10 4.23
N GLU A 360 -10.57 -7.19 3.54
CA GLU A 360 -11.83 -6.54 3.91
C GLU A 360 -12.43 -7.15 5.18
N GLN A 361 -12.36 -8.47 5.33
CA GLN A 361 -12.73 -9.22 6.53
C GLN A 361 -11.82 -8.87 7.70
N LEU A 362 -10.50 -8.81 7.47
CA LEU A 362 -9.54 -8.47 8.51
C LEU A 362 -9.83 -7.12 9.16
N ILE A 363 -10.26 -6.11 8.39
CA ILE A 363 -10.64 -4.79 8.93
C ILE A 363 -11.77 -4.90 9.96
N ARG A 364 -12.72 -5.81 9.75
CA ARG A 364 -13.89 -6.00 10.61
C ARG A 364 -13.57 -6.89 11.81
N ASP A 365 -12.72 -7.89 11.61
CA ASP A 365 -12.48 -8.96 12.58
C ASP A 365 -11.11 -8.87 13.29
N VAL A 366 -10.38 -7.77 13.12
CA VAL A 366 -9.01 -7.60 13.67
C VAL A 366 -8.91 -7.88 15.16
N ASP A 367 -9.92 -7.51 15.95
CA ASP A 367 -9.90 -7.75 17.40
C ASP A 367 -9.98 -9.25 17.71
N VAL A 368 -10.79 -10.00 16.95
CA VAL A 368 -10.87 -11.47 17.05
C VAL A 368 -9.55 -12.11 16.63
N VAL A 369 -8.94 -11.62 15.54
CA VAL A 369 -7.64 -12.11 15.07
C VAL A 369 -6.54 -11.84 16.10
N CYS A 370 -6.51 -10.64 16.70
CA CYS A 370 -5.56 -10.28 17.75
C CYS A 370 -5.71 -11.18 18.98
N GLN A 371 -6.94 -11.51 19.39
CA GLN A 371 -7.21 -12.44 20.49
C GLN A 371 -6.83 -13.88 20.13
N TRP A 372 -7.05 -14.29 18.88
CA TRP A 372 -6.66 -15.61 18.38
C TRP A 372 -5.14 -15.81 18.31
N THR A 373 -4.34 -14.73 18.36
CA THR A 373 -2.87 -14.77 18.49
C THR A 373 -2.17 -15.68 17.47
N PRO A 374 -2.22 -15.34 16.17
CA PRO A 374 -1.53 -16.12 15.13
C PRO A 374 -0.01 -16.11 15.34
N ASP A 375 0.63 -17.27 15.14
CA ASP A 375 2.10 -17.41 15.17
C ASP A 375 2.72 -16.88 13.87
N ILE A 376 2.00 -17.05 12.75
CA ILE A 376 2.38 -16.58 11.42
C ILE A 376 1.24 -15.84 10.74
N VAL A 377 1.58 -14.73 10.07
CA VAL A 377 0.69 -14.08 9.10
C VAL A 377 1.39 -14.01 7.75
N VAL A 378 0.69 -14.48 6.72
CA VAL A 378 1.09 -14.38 5.32
C VAL A 378 0.19 -13.34 4.63
N LEU A 379 0.78 -12.33 4.01
CA LEU A 379 0.06 -11.34 3.21
C LEU A 379 0.36 -11.57 1.73
N ASP A 380 -0.66 -11.87 0.94
CA ASP A 380 -0.53 -11.93 -0.53
C ASP A 380 -0.99 -10.62 -1.18
N GLU A 381 -0.40 -10.29 -2.34
CA GLU A 381 -0.66 -9.04 -3.06
C GLU A 381 -0.54 -7.80 -2.15
N ALA A 382 0.58 -7.69 -1.44
CA ALA A 382 0.82 -6.70 -0.40
C ALA A 382 0.83 -5.23 -0.88
N GLN A 383 0.75 -4.97 -2.18
CA GLN A 383 0.44 -3.63 -2.71
C GLN A 383 -0.89 -3.10 -2.16
N ARG A 384 -1.78 -3.96 -1.66
CA ARG A 384 -3.00 -3.59 -0.91
C ARG A 384 -2.72 -2.71 0.32
N ILE A 385 -1.52 -2.78 0.91
CA ILE A 385 -1.10 -1.97 2.07
C ILE A 385 -0.04 -0.90 1.73
N LYS A 386 0.11 -0.55 0.44
CA LYS A 386 1.10 0.44 -0.02
C LYS A 386 0.92 1.83 0.59
N ASN A 387 -0.31 2.24 0.86
CA ASN A 387 -0.59 3.52 1.50
C ASN A 387 -0.81 3.35 3.01
N TRP A 388 0.15 3.84 3.78
CA TRP A 388 0.19 3.79 5.25
C TRP A 388 -1.04 4.40 5.94
N ALA A 389 -1.72 5.37 5.31
CA ALA A 389 -2.86 6.06 5.89
C ALA A 389 -4.19 5.29 5.73
N THR A 390 -4.19 4.22 4.94
CA THR A 390 -5.41 3.43 4.70
C THR A 390 -5.80 2.63 5.94
N LYS A 391 -7.11 2.47 6.15
CA LYS A 391 -7.66 1.62 7.22
C LYS A 391 -7.09 0.21 7.14
N THR A 392 -6.89 -0.34 5.95
CA THR A 392 -6.28 -1.65 5.71
C THR A 392 -4.84 -1.72 6.24
N ALA A 393 -3.97 -0.79 5.86
CA ALA A 393 -2.58 -0.78 6.32
C ALA A 393 -2.49 -0.59 7.84
N LEU A 394 -3.30 0.32 8.40
CA LEU A 394 -3.37 0.52 9.85
C LEU A 394 -3.84 -0.73 10.60
N THR A 395 -4.81 -1.46 10.04
CA THR A 395 -5.33 -2.71 10.63
C THR A 395 -4.27 -3.82 10.61
N VAL A 396 -3.63 -4.05 9.47
CA VAL A 396 -2.56 -5.04 9.33
C VAL A 396 -1.41 -4.75 10.31
N LYS A 397 -1.05 -3.47 10.47
CA LYS A 397 0.00 -3.04 11.41
C LYS A 397 -0.34 -3.24 12.89
N ARG A 398 -1.59 -3.53 13.24
CA ARG A 398 -1.98 -3.97 14.60
C ARG A 398 -1.62 -5.42 14.89
N LEU A 399 -1.42 -6.24 13.85
CA LEU A 399 -0.99 -7.62 13.99
C LEU A 399 0.51 -7.66 14.31
N ASP A 400 0.88 -8.39 15.37
CA ASP A 400 2.27 -8.58 15.79
C ASP A 400 2.65 -10.07 15.91
N PRO A 401 2.50 -10.87 14.82
CA PRO A 401 2.93 -12.26 14.84
C PRO A 401 4.47 -12.35 14.83
N PRO A 402 5.06 -13.37 15.46
CA PRO A 402 6.49 -13.66 15.36
C PRO A 402 6.96 -13.87 13.92
N TYR A 403 6.18 -14.59 13.11
CA TYR A 403 6.48 -14.88 11.71
C TYR A 403 5.65 -14.00 10.76
N ARG A 404 6.33 -13.28 9.85
CA ARG A 404 5.71 -12.32 8.93
C ARG A 404 6.19 -12.56 7.51
N LEU A 405 5.35 -13.12 6.66
CA LEU A 405 5.67 -13.35 5.26
C LEU A 405 4.81 -12.45 4.38
N VAL A 406 5.45 -11.71 3.48
CA VAL A 406 4.77 -10.79 2.58
C VAL A 406 5.11 -11.15 1.16
N LEU A 407 4.10 -11.27 0.30
CA LEU A 407 4.23 -11.62 -1.11
C LEU A 407 3.76 -10.44 -1.96
N THR A 408 4.58 -10.05 -2.93
CA THR A 408 4.19 -9.06 -3.93
C THR A 408 4.96 -9.29 -5.23
N GLY A 409 4.30 -9.15 -6.37
CA GLY A 409 4.99 -9.11 -7.67
C GLY A 409 5.56 -7.73 -8.00
N THR A 410 5.08 -6.69 -7.32
CA THR A 410 5.41 -5.29 -7.60
C THR A 410 5.53 -4.56 -6.26
N PRO A 411 6.72 -4.57 -5.63
CA PRO A 411 6.91 -4.06 -4.27
C PRO A 411 6.73 -2.53 -4.17
N MET A 412 6.73 -1.82 -5.30
CA MET A 412 6.32 -0.42 -5.44
C MET A 412 5.70 -0.21 -6.82
N GLU A 413 4.92 0.84 -7.02
CA GLU A 413 4.36 1.23 -8.33
C GLU A 413 4.94 2.55 -8.81
N ASN A 414 5.06 3.55 -7.93
CA ASN A 414 5.46 4.90 -8.32
C ASN A 414 6.32 5.64 -7.29
N ARG A 415 6.29 5.26 -6.00
CA ARG A 415 6.98 6.02 -4.92
C ARG A 415 7.67 5.10 -3.92
N LEU A 416 8.82 5.53 -3.39
CA LEU A 416 9.52 4.84 -2.30
C LEU A 416 8.66 4.69 -1.04
N ASP A 417 7.74 5.63 -0.80
CA ASP A 417 6.79 5.58 0.32
C ASP A 417 5.91 4.32 0.30
N GLU A 418 5.61 3.77 -0.88
CA GLU A 418 4.80 2.56 -1.05
C GLU A 418 5.52 1.33 -0.50
N LEU A 419 6.81 1.21 -0.84
CA LEU A 419 7.68 0.17 -0.32
C LEU A 419 7.83 0.31 1.20
N ALA A 420 7.99 1.54 1.68
CA ALA A 420 8.16 1.82 3.11
C ALA A 420 7.00 1.29 3.95
N SER A 421 5.76 1.46 3.50
CA SER A 421 4.58 0.98 4.23
C SER A 421 4.55 -0.54 4.35
N ILE A 422 4.97 -1.26 3.30
CA ILE A 422 5.04 -2.72 3.29
C ILE A 422 6.18 -3.22 4.17
N VAL A 423 7.39 -2.66 3.98
CA VAL A 423 8.59 -3.06 4.71
C VAL A 423 8.48 -2.73 6.20
N GLU A 424 7.82 -1.63 6.58
CA GLU A 424 7.58 -1.30 8.00
C GLU A 424 6.87 -2.43 8.75
N TRP A 425 5.95 -3.15 8.08
CA TRP A 425 5.30 -4.31 8.70
C TRP A 425 6.19 -5.55 8.70
N VAL A 426 7.11 -5.71 7.76
CA VAL A 426 8.07 -6.81 7.75
C VAL A 426 9.18 -6.57 8.78
N ASP A 427 9.90 -5.47 8.69
CA ASP A 427 10.96 -5.05 9.60
C ASP A 427 10.95 -3.50 9.69
N ASP A 428 10.44 -2.97 10.80
CA ASP A 428 10.30 -1.54 11.09
C ASP A 428 11.64 -0.82 11.32
N LEU A 429 12.74 -1.57 11.39
CA LEU A 429 14.09 -1.05 11.51
C LEU A 429 14.89 -1.17 10.19
N ALA A 430 14.35 -1.81 9.16
CA ALA A 430 15.07 -1.98 7.89
C ALA A 430 15.24 -0.65 7.13
N LEU A 431 14.18 0.15 6.98
CA LEU A 431 14.25 1.39 6.21
C LEU A 431 14.39 2.64 7.08
N GLU A 432 14.79 3.75 6.43
CA GLU A 432 14.80 5.07 7.05
C GLU A 432 13.39 5.47 7.55
N PRO A 433 13.29 6.25 8.64
CA PRO A 433 12.00 6.76 9.07
C PRO A 433 11.40 7.64 7.97
N LYS A 434 10.06 7.69 7.93
CA LYS A 434 9.30 8.37 6.89
C LYS A 434 9.77 9.80 6.56
N TRP A 435 10.14 10.58 7.57
CA TRP A 435 10.58 11.96 7.37
C TRP A 435 11.92 12.04 6.61
N ARG A 436 12.76 11.01 6.72
CA ARG A 436 14.09 10.98 6.11
C ARG A 436 14.09 10.22 4.79
N LEU A 437 13.24 9.19 4.64
CA LEU A 437 13.29 8.26 3.51
C LEU A 437 13.26 8.97 2.15
N ALA A 438 12.23 9.79 1.90
CA ALA A 438 12.14 10.52 0.64
C ALA A 438 13.24 11.58 0.52
N ALA A 439 13.47 12.38 1.58
CA ALA A 439 14.48 13.43 1.58
C ALA A 439 15.89 12.90 1.26
N TRP A 440 16.25 11.71 1.75
CA TRP A 440 17.57 11.11 1.58
C TRP A 440 17.73 10.31 0.29
N HIS A 441 16.68 9.65 -0.19
CA HIS A 441 16.77 8.76 -1.36
C HIS A 441 16.19 9.33 -2.66
N THR A 442 15.70 10.57 -2.63
CA THR A 442 15.19 11.24 -3.83
C THR A 442 15.95 12.52 -4.12
N THR A 443 16.04 12.86 -5.40
CA THR A 443 16.61 14.11 -5.89
C THR A 443 15.45 15.02 -6.29
N PRO A 444 15.17 16.12 -5.58
CA PRO A 444 14.08 17.04 -5.93
C PRO A 444 14.43 17.85 -7.19
N VAL A 445 13.42 18.17 -8.02
CA VAL A 445 13.55 19.13 -9.13
C VAL A 445 13.12 20.51 -8.65
N ASP A 446 13.99 21.51 -8.82
CA ASP A 446 13.71 22.94 -8.62
C ASP A 446 13.11 23.33 -7.25
N GLY A 447 13.45 22.60 -6.18
CA GLY A 447 12.92 22.85 -4.83
C GLY A 447 11.43 22.52 -4.65
N LYS A 448 10.76 21.95 -5.66
CA LYS A 448 9.36 21.48 -5.63
C LYS A 448 9.27 20.02 -5.17
N THR A 449 8.04 19.54 -4.96
CA THR A 449 7.71 18.15 -4.59
C THR A 449 7.93 17.12 -5.70
N GLU A 450 8.42 17.52 -6.87
CA GLU A 450 8.65 16.61 -7.99
C GLU A 450 10.02 15.94 -7.88
N ILE A 451 10.06 14.63 -8.14
CA ILE A 451 11.26 13.80 -7.98
C ILE A 451 11.95 13.66 -9.34
N GLY A 452 13.17 14.18 -9.43
CA GLY A 452 14.03 14.19 -10.63
C GLY A 452 15.03 13.05 -10.67
N GLY A 453 15.15 12.27 -9.59
CA GLY A 453 16.04 11.12 -9.53
C GLY A 453 15.92 10.38 -8.20
N ALA A 454 16.59 9.23 -8.11
CA ALA A 454 16.88 8.55 -6.86
C ALA A 454 18.39 8.51 -6.63
N ARG A 455 18.78 8.52 -5.35
CA ARG A 455 20.18 8.55 -4.89
C ARG A 455 20.35 7.69 -3.63
N ASN A 456 21.60 7.43 -3.25
CA ASN A 456 21.93 6.61 -2.08
C ASN A 456 21.27 5.21 -2.15
N LEU A 457 21.15 4.65 -3.35
CA LEU A 457 20.47 3.38 -3.61
C LEU A 457 21.22 2.17 -3.03
N GLU A 458 22.54 2.22 -2.94
CA GLU A 458 23.34 1.17 -2.30
C GLU A 458 22.95 0.98 -0.84
N THR A 459 22.75 2.09 -0.11
CA THR A 459 22.27 2.05 1.27
C THR A 459 20.87 1.42 1.35
N LEU A 460 19.99 1.78 0.42
CA LEU A 460 18.63 1.21 0.34
C LEU A 460 18.68 -0.29 0.07
N ARG A 461 19.44 -0.75 -0.92
CA ARG A 461 19.61 -2.16 -1.30
C ARG A 461 20.22 -2.97 -0.15
N THR A 462 21.29 -2.46 0.47
CA THR A 462 21.99 -3.10 1.59
C THR A 462 21.06 -3.37 2.77
N ARG A 463 20.21 -2.40 3.11
CA ARG A 463 19.24 -2.55 4.20
C ARG A 463 18.11 -3.50 3.86
N LEU A 464 17.57 -3.42 2.63
CA LEU A 464 16.51 -4.30 2.16
C LEU A 464 16.96 -5.76 2.03
N ALA A 465 18.23 -6.03 1.68
CA ALA A 465 18.76 -7.39 1.54
C ALA A 465 18.61 -8.27 2.80
N THR A 466 18.42 -7.65 3.97
CA THR A 466 18.18 -8.34 5.23
C THR A 466 16.75 -8.90 5.37
N CYS A 467 15.77 -8.31 4.69
CA CYS A 467 14.35 -8.63 4.85
C CYS A 467 13.58 -8.79 3.54
N MET A 468 14.23 -8.62 2.39
CA MET A 468 13.63 -8.77 1.06
C MET A 468 14.43 -9.75 0.20
N VAL A 469 13.71 -10.61 -0.52
CA VAL A 469 14.23 -11.39 -1.65
C VAL A 469 13.48 -10.93 -2.88
N ARG A 470 14.23 -10.54 -3.90
CA ARG A 470 13.72 -10.19 -5.22
C ARG A 470 14.57 -10.92 -6.23
N ARG A 471 13.90 -11.59 -7.16
CA ARG A 471 14.50 -12.29 -8.29
C ARG A 471 13.73 -11.86 -9.53
N VAL A 472 14.45 -11.50 -10.58
CA VAL A 472 13.86 -11.23 -11.88
C VAL A 472 13.79 -12.50 -12.72
N ARG A 473 12.78 -12.61 -13.60
CA ARG A 473 12.58 -13.82 -14.41
C ARG A 473 13.82 -14.20 -15.23
N GLN A 474 14.54 -13.20 -15.76
CA GLN A 474 15.73 -13.40 -16.61
C GLN A 474 16.90 -14.07 -15.86
N GLU A 475 17.07 -13.77 -14.58
CA GLU A 475 18.16 -14.32 -13.74
C GLU A 475 17.90 -15.78 -13.33
N VAL A 476 16.64 -16.19 -13.32
CA VAL A 476 16.22 -17.43 -12.65
C VAL A 476 15.77 -18.51 -13.62
N LEU A 477 15.33 -18.14 -14.83
CA LEU A 477 14.68 -19.09 -15.72
C LEU A 477 15.23 -19.00 -17.15
N SER A 478 16.37 -19.66 -17.36
CA SER A 478 16.71 -20.29 -18.65
C SER A 478 15.69 -21.37 -19.07
N GLN A 479 14.72 -21.70 -18.19
CA GLN A 479 13.71 -22.74 -18.35
C GLN A 479 12.32 -22.21 -18.76
N LEU A 480 12.12 -20.88 -18.81
CA LEU A 480 10.91 -20.34 -19.42
C LEU A 480 11.11 -20.25 -20.92
N PRO A 481 10.11 -20.64 -21.72
CA PRO A 481 10.19 -20.48 -23.15
C PRO A 481 10.16 -19.00 -23.53
N ALA A 482 10.66 -18.71 -24.73
CA ALA A 482 10.77 -17.37 -25.26
C ALA A 482 9.41 -16.64 -25.23
N ARG A 483 9.45 -15.33 -24.96
CA ARG A 483 8.31 -14.43 -25.04
C ARG A 483 8.57 -13.40 -26.12
N THR A 484 7.61 -13.24 -27.02
CA THR A 484 7.61 -12.20 -28.06
C THR A 484 6.50 -11.22 -27.76
N ASP A 485 6.85 -9.94 -27.54
CA ASP A 485 5.88 -8.86 -27.39
C ASP A 485 5.76 -8.08 -28.71
N THR A 486 4.60 -8.14 -29.36
CA THR A 486 4.30 -7.49 -30.63
C THR A 486 3.30 -6.35 -30.41
N ARG A 487 3.69 -5.12 -30.76
CA ARG A 487 2.78 -3.97 -30.87
C ARG A 487 2.16 -3.99 -32.26
N ILE A 488 0.84 -4.12 -32.34
CA ILE A 488 0.10 -3.99 -33.59
C ILE A 488 -0.51 -2.59 -33.61
N PRO A 489 0.03 -1.67 -34.43
CA PRO A 489 -0.53 -0.35 -34.59
C PRO A 489 -1.85 -0.44 -35.38
N ILE A 490 -2.88 0.24 -34.88
CA ILE A 490 -4.22 0.25 -35.47
C ILE A 490 -4.60 1.69 -35.80
N GLU A 491 -4.81 1.98 -37.08
CA GLU A 491 -5.29 3.30 -37.48
C GLU A 491 -6.75 3.49 -37.07
N MET A 492 -7.06 4.61 -36.41
CA MET A 492 -8.44 4.97 -36.07
C MET A 492 -9.18 5.44 -37.33
N THR A 493 -10.49 5.18 -37.40
CA THR A 493 -11.31 5.75 -38.47
C THR A 493 -11.43 7.27 -38.31
N ALA A 494 -11.78 7.98 -39.39
CA ALA A 494 -12.03 9.42 -39.33
C ALA A 494 -13.08 9.77 -38.27
N GLU A 495 -14.19 9.04 -38.21
CA GLU A 495 -15.23 9.22 -37.19
C GLU A 495 -14.72 9.02 -35.76
N GLN A 496 -13.88 8.01 -35.53
CA GLN A 496 -13.24 7.81 -34.23
C GLN A 496 -12.33 8.99 -33.87
N MET A 497 -11.58 9.49 -34.84
CA MET A 497 -10.62 10.56 -34.64
C MET A 497 -11.32 11.89 -34.32
N ASP A 498 -12.42 12.20 -35.02
CA ASP A 498 -13.24 13.38 -34.77
C ASP A 498 -13.83 13.37 -33.34
N GLU A 499 -14.45 12.26 -32.93
CA GLU A 499 -15.01 12.08 -31.58
C GLU A 499 -13.91 12.09 -30.49
N HIS A 500 -12.75 11.51 -30.78
CA HIS A 500 -11.60 11.52 -29.89
C HIS A 500 -11.07 12.95 -29.69
N ASP A 501 -10.95 13.71 -30.77
CA ASP A 501 -10.34 15.04 -30.77
C ASP A 501 -11.27 16.12 -30.23
N ALA A 502 -12.59 15.93 -30.34
CA ALA A 502 -13.58 16.77 -29.66
C ALA A 502 -13.35 16.85 -28.13
N LEU A 503 -12.76 15.80 -27.53
CA LEU A 503 -12.45 15.76 -26.10
C LEU A 503 -11.15 16.48 -25.73
N ASN A 504 -10.28 16.82 -26.69
CA ASN A 504 -8.99 17.44 -26.41
C ASN A 504 -9.12 18.81 -25.75
N MET A 505 -10.07 19.65 -26.21
CA MET A 505 -10.25 21.00 -25.67
C MET A 505 -10.79 21.01 -24.22
N PRO A 506 -11.84 20.25 -23.86
CA PRO A 506 -12.26 20.09 -22.46
C PRO A 506 -11.13 19.58 -21.54
N ILE A 507 -10.33 18.62 -22.02
CA ILE A 507 -9.19 18.10 -21.27
C ILE A 507 -8.13 19.21 -21.06
N ALA A 508 -7.79 19.94 -22.13
CA ALA A 508 -6.83 21.04 -22.09
C ALA A 508 -7.21 22.13 -21.09
N GLN A 509 -8.50 22.48 -21.02
CA GLN A 509 -9.01 23.47 -20.07
C GLN A 509 -8.79 23.05 -18.61
N ILE A 510 -9.09 21.78 -18.28
CA ILE A 510 -8.89 21.27 -16.91
C ILE A 510 -7.40 21.22 -16.56
N LEU A 511 -6.56 20.77 -17.50
CA LEU A 511 -5.10 20.76 -17.31
C LEU A 511 -4.52 22.17 -17.17
N GLY A 512 -5.04 23.15 -17.90
CA GLY A 512 -4.67 24.56 -17.75
C GLY A 512 -4.92 25.10 -16.34
N ARG A 513 -6.00 24.65 -15.67
CA ARG A 513 -6.26 24.98 -14.26
C ARG A 513 -5.31 24.25 -13.31
N ALA A 514 -4.98 23.00 -13.59
CA ALA A 514 -4.04 22.19 -12.80
C ALA A 514 -2.65 22.84 -12.69
N LYS A 515 -2.22 23.58 -13.73
CA LYS A 515 -0.97 24.37 -13.71
C LYS A 515 -0.96 25.51 -12.70
N ARG A 516 -2.14 26.06 -12.38
CA ARG A 516 -2.29 27.23 -11.49
C ARG A 516 -2.58 26.84 -10.06
N ARG A 517 -3.36 25.77 -9.85
CA ARG A 517 -3.72 25.26 -8.51
C ARG A 517 -3.99 23.74 -8.55
N PRO A 518 -3.91 23.05 -7.40
CA PRO A 518 -4.41 21.69 -7.28
C PRO A 518 -5.88 21.60 -7.75
N LEU A 519 -6.20 20.54 -8.49
CA LEU A 519 -7.55 20.28 -8.96
C LEU A 519 -8.48 19.95 -7.79
N ALA A 520 -9.71 20.46 -7.85
CA ALA A 520 -10.78 20.00 -6.97
C ALA A 520 -11.17 18.55 -7.33
N GLN A 521 -11.77 17.83 -6.39
CA GLN A 521 -12.16 16.42 -6.59
C GLN A 521 -13.07 16.25 -7.83
N ALA A 522 -14.05 17.15 -8.03
CA ALA A 522 -14.94 17.12 -9.19
C ALA A 522 -14.19 17.33 -10.53
N GLU A 523 -13.23 18.26 -10.56
CA GLU A 523 -12.40 18.53 -11.75
C GLU A 523 -11.51 17.33 -12.10
N PHE A 524 -10.93 16.68 -11.08
CA PHE A 524 -10.15 15.46 -11.25
C PHE A 524 -11.01 14.31 -11.78
N LEU A 525 -12.21 14.11 -11.24
CA LEU A 525 -13.14 13.08 -11.73
C LEU A 525 -13.56 13.35 -13.17
N ARG A 526 -13.87 14.61 -13.54
CA ARG A 526 -14.20 14.99 -14.93
C ARG A 526 -13.04 14.72 -15.89
N LEU A 527 -11.81 15.04 -15.50
CA LEU A 527 -10.61 14.70 -16.29
C LEU A 527 -10.49 13.18 -16.51
N MET A 528 -10.65 12.39 -15.45
CA MET A 528 -10.58 10.93 -15.54
C MET A 528 -11.68 10.35 -16.43
N MET A 529 -12.89 10.91 -16.39
CA MET A 529 -14.00 10.54 -17.26
C MET A 529 -13.66 10.80 -18.73
N LEU A 530 -13.22 12.02 -19.07
CA LEU A 530 -12.86 12.39 -20.44
C LEU A 530 -11.75 11.51 -21.02
N LEU A 531 -10.70 11.25 -20.23
CA LEU A 531 -9.61 10.36 -20.64
C LEU A 531 -10.08 8.91 -20.81
N THR A 532 -11.02 8.45 -19.98
CA THR A 532 -11.62 7.12 -20.11
C THR A 532 -12.46 7.03 -21.38
N THR A 533 -13.23 8.07 -21.70
CA THR A 533 -14.00 8.15 -22.95
C THR A 533 -13.09 8.14 -24.17
N GLN A 534 -11.98 8.89 -24.19
CA GLN A 534 -10.99 8.82 -25.28
C GLN A 534 -10.46 7.39 -25.49
N ARG A 535 -10.22 6.65 -24.40
CA ARG A 535 -9.78 5.25 -24.49
C ARG A 535 -10.87 4.32 -25.03
N ILE A 536 -12.13 4.54 -24.65
CA ILE A 536 -13.27 3.78 -25.20
C ILE A 536 -13.40 4.05 -26.71
N ILE A 537 -13.30 5.31 -27.14
CA ILE A 537 -13.32 5.70 -28.55
C ILE A 537 -12.18 5.03 -29.31
N ALA A 538 -10.97 5.00 -28.73
CA ALA A 538 -9.81 4.35 -29.34
C ALA A 538 -10.03 2.86 -29.61
N ASN A 539 -10.80 2.15 -28.78
CA ASN A 539 -11.18 0.77 -29.09
C ASN A 539 -12.20 0.65 -30.22
N GLY A 540 -13.16 1.58 -30.28
CA GLY A 540 -14.21 1.59 -31.28
C GLY A 540 -15.43 2.40 -30.85
N LEU A 541 -16.05 3.11 -31.81
CA LEU A 541 -17.31 3.82 -31.55
C LEU A 541 -18.44 2.86 -31.17
N ALA A 542 -18.39 1.62 -31.66
CA ALA A 542 -19.32 0.58 -31.22
C ALA A 542 -19.29 0.32 -29.71
N GLN A 543 -18.13 0.47 -29.06
CA GLN A 543 -18.06 0.34 -27.61
C GLN A 543 -18.65 1.57 -26.91
N LEU A 544 -18.40 2.78 -27.44
CA LEU A 544 -18.97 4.01 -26.91
C LEU A 544 -20.51 3.99 -27.01
N ARG A 545 -21.04 3.59 -28.17
CA ARG A 545 -22.47 3.56 -28.50
C ARG A 545 -23.13 2.21 -28.18
N PHE A 546 -22.50 1.40 -27.34
CA PHE A 546 -22.87 -0.01 -27.10
C PHE A 546 -24.36 -0.18 -26.77
N GLU A 547 -24.91 0.64 -25.87
CA GLU A 547 -26.33 0.53 -25.46
C GLU A 547 -27.30 0.78 -26.61
N GLN A 548 -26.94 1.66 -27.55
CA GLN A 548 -27.76 2.02 -28.70
C GLN A 548 -27.72 0.91 -29.75
N ILE A 549 -26.54 0.34 -30.01
CA ILE A 549 -26.35 -0.59 -31.13
C ILE A 549 -26.52 -2.06 -30.74
N TRP A 550 -26.25 -2.43 -29.48
CA TRP A 550 -26.20 -3.83 -29.04
C TRP A 550 -27.53 -4.60 -29.21
N PRO A 551 -28.71 -4.01 -28.94
CA PRO A 551 -29.99 -4.71 -29.14
C PRO A 551 -30.15 -5.25 -30.57
N ASP A 552 -29.79 -4.45 -31.57
CA ASP A 552 -29.90 -4.86 -32.98
C ASP A 552 -28.70 -5.71 -33.41
N LEU A 553 -27.49 -5.32 -33.00
CA LEU A 553 -26.26 -6.02 -33.34
C LEU A 553 -26.27 -7.48 -32.84
N SER A 554 -26.75 -7.71 -31.61
CA SER A 554 -26.79 -9.04 -31.00
C SER A 554 -27.64 -10.04 -31.78
N ARG A 555 -28.69 -9.57 -32.48
CA ARG A 555 -29.58 -10.37 -33.34
C ARG A 555 -28.93 -10.84 -34.65
N ILE A 556 -27.86 -10.18 -35.12
CA ILE A 556 -27.17 -10.52 -36.38
C ILE A 556 -26.25 -11.73 -36.20
N GLU A 557 -26.79 -12.96 -36.25
CA GLU A 557 -26.03 -14.20 -35.98
C GLU A 557 -24.69 -14.34 -36.74
N ARG A 558 -24.62 -13.81 -37.96
CA ARG A 558 -23.44 -13.91 -38.83
C ARG A 558 -22.84 -12.53 -39.13
N PRO A 559 -21.88 -12.04 -38.32
CA PRO A 559 -21.14 -10.83 -38.63
C PRO A 559 -20.44 -10.96 -39.98
N THR A 560 -20.69 -10.03 -40.89
CA THR A 560 -19.93 -9.92 -42.15
C THR A 560 -18.84 -8.87 -42.02
N ASP A 561 -17.88 -8.89 -42.93
CA ASP A 561 -16.85 -7.85 -43.05
C ASP A 561 -17.46 -6.45 -43.17
N SER A 562 -18.56 -6.32 -43.91
CA SER A 562 -19.28 -5.05 -44.06
C SER A 562 -19.89 -4.61 -42.72
N THR A 563 -20.53 -5.52 -41.99
CA THR A 563 -21.10 -5.22 -40.67
C THR A 563 -20.01 -4.78 -39.69
N LEU A 564 -18.85 -5.46 -39.68
CA LEU A 564 -17.74 -5.12 -38.80
C LEU A 564 -17.09 -3.78 -39.13
N ARG A 565 -16.89 -3.47 -40.41
CA ARG A 565 -16.38 -2.16 -40.82
C ARG A 565 -17.35 -1.03 -40.46
N GLY A 566 -18.66 -1.28 -40.54
CA GLY A 566 -19.70 -0.33 -40.14
C GLY A 566 -19.76 -0.02 -38.63
N LEU A 567 -19.05 -0.77 -37.79
CA LEU A 567 -18.98 -0.52 -36.33
C LEU A 567 -17.97 0.58 -35.94
N ALA A 568 -17.20 1.09 -36.90
CA ALA A 568 -16.09 2.01 -36.65
C ALA A 568 -15.20 1.54 -35.50
N SER A 569 -14.79 0.26 -35.56
CA SER A 569 -13.91 -0.39 -34.59
C SER A 569 -12.87 -1.26 -35.31
N PRO A 570 -11.80 -0.66 -35.84
CA PRO A 570 -10.74 -1.37 -36.57
C PRO A 570 -10.07 -2.46 -35.73
N LYS A 571 -9.99 -2.28 -34.40
CA LYS A 571 -9.47 -3.31 -33.49
C LYS A 571 -10.25 -4.62 -33.53
N LEU A 572 -11.58 -4.59 -33.73
CA LEU A 572 -12.37 -5.82 -33.85
C LEU A 572 -12.08 -6.57 -35.15
N VAL A 573 -11.72 -5.84 -36.21
CA VAL A 573 -11.32 -6.43 -37.49
C VAL A 573 -9.98 -7.15 -37.31
N GLU A 574 -8.98 -6.46 -36.77
CA GLU A 574 -7.66 -7.05 -36.47
C GLU A 574 -7.79 -8.24 -35.51
N LEU A 575 -8.56 -8.09 -34.43
CA LEU A 575 -8.77 -9.17 -33.46
C LEU A 575 -9.37 -10.42 -34.14
N ARG A 576 -10.30 -10.23 -35.08
CA ARG A 576 -10.91 -11.33 -35.82
C ARG A 576 -9.88 -12.05 -36.68
N GLU A 577 -8.98 -11.31 -37.33
CA GLU A 577 -7.88 -11.86 -38.13
C GLU A 577 -6.88 -12.64 -37.26
N LEU A 578 -6.44 -12.06 -36.14
CA LEU A 578 -5.56 -12.75 -35.18
C LEU A 578 -6.19 -14.02 -34.60
N ILE A 579 -7.48 -14.00 -34.26
CA ILE A 579 -8.18 -15.21 -33.80
C ILE A 579 -8.26 -16.25 -34.92
N GLY A 580 -8.51 -15.82 -36.16
CA GLY A 580 -8.48 -16.69 -37.34
C GLY A 580 -7.13 -17.37 -37.52
N GLN A 581 -6.05 -16.61 -37.43
CA GLN A 581 -4.69 -17.14 -37.53
C GLN A 581 -4.34 -18.07 -36.36
N LEU A 582 -4.42 -17.57 -35.13
CA LEU A 582 -3.89 -18.25 -33.96
C LEU A 582 -4.79 -19.38 -33.48
N ALA A 583 -6.09 -19.12 -33.33
CA ALA A 583 -7.01 -20.10 -32.76
C ALA A 583 -7.51 -21.09 -33.80
N LEU A 584 -7.83 -20.64 -35.01
CA LEU A 584 -8.45 -21.49 -36.04
C LEU A 584 -7.40 -22.21 -36.90
N ALA A 585 -6.48 -21.47 -37.54
CA ALA A 585 -5.49 -22.06 -38.44
C ALA A 585 -4.36 -22.80 -37.68
N GLU A 586 -3.79 -22.20 -36.64
CA GLU A 586 -2.72 -22.82 -35.84
C GLU A 586 -3.24 -23.75 -34.72
N GLY A 587 -4.53 -23.70 -34.41
CA GLY A 587 -5.12 -24.52 -33.34
C GLY A 587 -4.67 -24.17 -31.92
N ARG A 588 -4.13 -22.97 -31.69
CA ARG A 588 -3.64 -22.55 -30.37
C ARG A 588 -4.78 -22.12 -29.47
N LYS A 589 -4.61 -22.29 -28.15
CA LYS A 589 -5.48 -21.64 -27.18
C LYS A 589 -5.01 -20.21 -26.92
N VAL A 590 -5.93 -19.27 -27.09
CA VAL A 590 -5.70 -17.81 -27.05
C VAL A 590 -6.47 -17.19 -25.90
N VAL A 591 -5.84 -16.28 -25.16
CA VAL A 591 -6.50 -15.47 -24.13
C VAL A 591 -6.61 -14.03 -24.60
N VAL A 592 -7.82 -13.49 -24.59
CA VAL A 592 -8.13 -12.12 -25.00
C VAL A 592 -8.48 -11.31 -23.77
N PHE A 593 -7.69 -10.27 -23.50
CA PHE A 593 -7.89 -9.38 -22.35
C PHE A 593 -8.47 -8.02 -22.76
N SER A 594 -9.42 -7.53 -21.95
CA SER A 594 -9.88 -6.14 -21.97
C SER A 594 -10.32 -5.67 -20.58
N GLN A 595 -10.17 -4.37 -20.30
CA GLN A 595 -10.68 -3.68 -19.12
C GLN A 595 -12.21 -3.62 -19.13
N TRP A 596 -12.84 -3.72 -20.29
CA TRP A 596 -14.28 -3.47 -20.45
C TRP A 596 -15.04 -4.70 -20.92
N ARG A 597 -16.07 -5.07 -20.15
CA ARG A 597 -16.98 -6.18 -20.49
C ARG A 597 -17.68 -5.97 -21.83
N ARG A 598 -18.14 -4.73 -22.09
CA ARG A 598 -18.78 -4.35 -23.37
C ARG A 598 -17.87 -4.65 -24.56
N MET A 599 -16.57 -4.38 -24.43
CA MET A 599 -15.60 -4.69 -25.49
C MET A 599 -15.39 -6.20 -25.67
N LEU A 600 -15.35 -6.99 -24.59
CA LEU A 600 -15.28 -8.45 -24.71
C LEU A 600 -16.53 -9.05 -25.36
N ARG A 601 -17.72 -8.50 -25.09
CA ARG A 601 -18.96 -8.91 -25.75
C ARG A 601 -18.91 -8.61 -27.25
N LEU A 602 -18.45 -7.42 -27.63
CA LEU A 602 -18.24 -7.05 -29.05
C LEU A 602 -17.17 -7.94 -29.71
N ALA A 603 -16.07 -8.23 -29.03
CA ALA A 603 -15.00 -9.11 -29.49
C ALA A 603 -15.48 -10.54 -29.76
N HIS A 604 -16.24 -11.12 -28.82
CA HIS A 604 -16.87 -12.41 -29.02
C HIS A 604 -17.88 -12.37 -30.17
N TRP A 605 -18.75 -11.34 -30.20
CA TRP A 605 -19.70 -11.17 -31.28
C TRP A 605 -19.00 -11.09 -32.65
N ALA A 606 -17.91 -10.32 -32.77
CA ALA A 606 -17.15 -10.16 -34.00
C ALA A 606 -16.54 -11.49 -34.52
N THR A 607 -16.29 -12.44 -33.61
CA THR A 607 -15.64 -13.72 -33.93
C THR A 607 -16.58 -14.92 -33.87
N ARG A 608 -17.83 -14.79 -33.40
CA ARG A 608 -18.72 -15.93 -33.15
C ARG A 608 -18.95 -16.83 -34.36
N HIS A 609 -19.08 -16.23 -35.56
CA HIS A 609 -19.39 -16.99 -36.76
C HIS A 609 -18.21 -17.83 -37.24
N GLN A 610 -16.98 -17.28 -37.20
CA GLN A 610 -15.78 -18.05 -37.55
C GLN A 610 -15.49 -19.15 -36.52
N LEU A 611 -15.70 -18.86 -35.23
CA LEU A 611 -15.56 -19.86 -34.17
C LEU A 611 -16.58 -20.99 -34.34
N ALA A 612 -17.85 -20.67 -34.58
CA ALA A 612 -18.91 -21.66 -34.77
C ALA A 612 -18.68 -22.55 -36.01
N ARG A 613 -18.23 -21.98 -37.13
CA ARG A 613 -17.94 -22.74 -38.37
C ARG A 613 -16.85 -23.79 -38.16
N GLU A 614 -15.85 -23.48 -37.35
CA GLU A 614 -14.72 -24.36 -37.03
C GLU A 614 -14.94 -25.20 -35.75
N GLY A 615 -16.17 -25.20 -35.20
CA GLY A 615 -16.52 -25.95 -33.99
C GLY A 615 -15.76 -25.52 -32.74
N VAL A 616 -15.35 -24.24 -32.65
CA VAL A 616 -14.62 -23.68 -31.51
C VAL A 616 -15.56 -23.05 -30.50
N THR A 617 -15.44 -23.48 -29.25
CA THR A 617 -16.23 -22.96 -28.14
C THR A 617 -15.49 -21.83 -27.42
N PRO A 618 -16.07 -20.62 -27.29
CA PRO A 618 -15.48 -19.56 -26.49
C PRO A 618 -15.81 -19.75 -25.00
N ALA A 619 -14.87 -19.37 -24.14
CA ALA A 619 -15.06 -19.30 -22.70
C ALA A 619 -14.93 -17.84 -22.21
N PHE A 620 -15.56 -17.55 -21.07
CA PHE A 620 -15.53 -16.22 -20.46
C PHE A 620 -15.06 -16.28 -19.01
N PHE A 621 -14.29 -15.25 -18.63
CA PHE A 621 -13.84 -15.05 -17.26
C PHE A 621 -13.96 -13.58 -16.87
N THR A 622 -15.20 -13.16 -16.59
CA THR A 622 -15.55 -11.78 -16.26
C THR A 622 -16.17 -11.69 -14.87
N GLY A 623 -16.68 -10.51 -14.50
CA GLY A 623 -17.42 -10.34 -13.25
C GLY A 623 -18.87 -10.80 -13.31
N GLU A 624 -19.39 -11.09 -14.52
CA GLU A 624 -20.82 -11.41 -14.72
C GLU A 624 -21.14 -12.88 -14.41
N GLU A 625 -20.19 -13.79 -14.61
CA GLU A 625 -20.44 -15.20 -14.40
C GLU A 625 -20.34 -15.54 -12.90
N GLY A 626 -21.31 -16.31 -12.40
CA GLY A 626 -21.25 -16.87 -11.06
C GLY A 626 -19.98 -17.71 -10.83
N GLN A 627 -19.52 -17.80 -9.58
CA GLN A 627 -18.26 -18.49 -9.22
C GLN A 627 -18.17 -19.93 -9.76
N LYS A 628 -19.29 -20.67 -9.74
CA LYS A 628 -19.36 -22.04 -10.30
C LYS A 628 -19.12 -22.04 -11.81
N ARG A 629 -19.79 -21.17 -12.56
CA ARG A 629 -19.65 -21.08 -14.02
C ARG A 629 -18.25 -20.62 -14.43
N ARG A 630 -17.66 -19.65 -13.72
CA ARG A 630 -16.26 -19.25 -13.92
C ARG A 630 -15.28 -20.41 -13.75
N THR A 631 -15.52 -21.25 -12.74
CA THR A 631 -14.68 -22.43 -12.50
C THR A 631 -14.83 -23.44 -13.64
N GLN A 632 -16.06 -23.68 -14.12
CA GLN A 632 -16.31 -24.58 -15.25
C GLN A 632 -15.67 -24.06 -16.54
N ASN A 633 -15.87 -22.79 -16.90
CA ASN A 633 -15.27 -22.19 -18.09
C ASN A 633 -13.74 -22.31 -18.11
N LEU A 634 -13.09 -22.29 -16.93
CA LEU A 634 -11.66 -22.50 -16.81
C LEU A 634 -11.28 -23.97 -17.04
N VAL A 635 -12.04 -24.91 -16.47
CA VAL A 635 -11.84 -26.36 -16.70
C VAL A 635 -12.00 -26.66 -18.18
N ASP A 636 -13.07 -26.19 -18.81
CA ASP A 636 -13.32 -26.34 -20.24
C ASP A 636 -12.14 -25.79 -21.05
N PHE A 637 -11.70 -24.56 -20.74
CA PHE A 637 -10.55 -23.97 -21.42
C PHE A 637 -9.22 -24.73 -21.20
N HIS A 638 -9.04 -25.49 -20.12
CA HIS A 638 -7.87 -26.36 -19.97
C HIS A 638 -8.05 -27.66 -20.77
N ASP A 639 -9.16 -28.35 -20.54
CA ASP A 639 -9.31 -29.78 -20.85
C ASP A 639 -10.03 -30.04 -22.17
N ASP A 640 -10.93 -29.15 -22.62
CA ASP A 640 -11.66 -29.28 -23.89
C ASP A 640 -10.81 -28.76 -25.05
N PRO A 641 -10.43 -29.59 -26.04
CA PRO A 641 -9.72 -29.16 -27.24
C PRO A 641 -10.52 -28.18 -28.12
N ALA A 642 -11.86 -28.23 -28.07
CA ALA A 642 -12.72 -27.30 -28.79
C ALA A 642 -12.76 -25.92 -28.13
N CYS A 643 -12.48 -25.83 -26.83
CA CYS A 643 -12.41 -24.55 -26.12
C CYS A 643 -11.05 -23.87 -26.32
N ARG A 644 -10.94 -23.05 -27.37
CA ARG A 644 -9.67 -22.41 -27.79
C ARG A 644 -9.57 -20.91 -27.50
N VAL A 645 -10.66 -20.20 -27.19
CA VAL A 645 -10.62 -18.75 -26.93
C VAL A 645 -11.21 -18.41 -25.57
N LEU A 646 -10.42 -17.74 -24.72
CA LEU A 646 -10.87 -17.25 -23.41
C LEU A 646 -10.90 -15.72 -23.38
N PHE A 647 -12.09 -15.14 -23.18
CA PHE A 647 -12.27 -13.70 -22.98
C PHE A 647 -12.25 -13.35 -21.50
N ALA A 648 -11.29 -12.52 -21.06
CA ALA A 648 -11.05 -12.23 -19.65
C ALA A 648 -10.95 -10.73 -19.35
N THR A 649 -11.56 -10.29 -18.24
CA THR A 649 -11.35 -8.94 -17.69
C THR A 649 -10.29 -8.92 -16.60
N ASP A 650 -9.79 -7.73 -16.26
CA ASP A 650 -8.88 -7.55 -15.12
C ASP A 650 -9.53 -7.91 -13.77
N ALA A 651 -10.84 -7.65 -13.64
CA ALA A 651 -11.61 -7.96 -12.42
C ALA A 651 -11.84 -9.47 -12.24
N GLY A 652 -11.96 -10.22 -13.35
CA GLY A 652 -11.94 -11.67 -13.34
C GLY A 652 -10.52 -12.20 -13.12
N GLY A 653 -9.53 -11.71 -13.88
CA GLY A 653 -8.21 -12.32 -14.08
C GLY A 653 -7.24 -12.38 -12.89
N VAL A 654 -7.63 -11.97 -11.68
CA VAL A 654 -6.79 -12.11 -10.48
C VAL A 654 -6.80 -13.58 -10.05
N GLY A 655 -5.72 -14.31 -10.31
CA GLY A 655 -5.53 -15.69 -9.84
C GLY A 655 -5.62 -16.80 -10.88
N LEU A 656 -5.68 -16.46 -12.16
CA LEU A 656 -5.73 -17.48 -13.20
C LEU A 656 -4.37 -18.17 -13.38
N ASN A 657 -4.38 -19.50 -13.47
CA ASN A 657 -3.23 -20.32 -13.88
C ASN A 657 -3.56 -20.87 -15.29
N LEU A 658 -3.06 -20.22 -16.35
CA LEU A 658 -3.37 -20.56 -17.75
C LEU A 658 -2.16 -21.12 -18.51
N GLN A 659 -1.02 -21.28 -17.85
CA GLN A 659 0.27 -21.62 -18.45
C GLN A 659 0.34 -23.01 -19.10
N ARG A 660 -0.61 -23.90 -18.80
CA ARG A 660 -0.71 -25.23 -19.43
C ARG A 660 -1.58 -25.22 -20.68
N ALA A 661 -2.59 -24.34 -20.72
CA ALA A 661 -3.58 -24.28 -21.77
C ALA A 661 -3.18 -23.34 -22.90
N ALA A 662 -2.81 -22.10 -22.55
CA ALA A 662 -2.61 -21.03 -23.52
C ALA A 662 -1.13 -20.82 -23.87
N SER A 663 -0.89 -20.41 -25.11
CA SER A 663 0.42 -19.94 -25.59
C SER A 663 0.35 -18.59 -26.33
N ALA A 664 -0.83 -17.97 -26.43
CA ALA A 664 -0.99 -16.66 -27.05
C ALA A 664 -1.87 -15.75 -26.20
N CYS A 665 -1.50 -14.47 -26.14
CA CYS A 665 -2.17 -13.42 -25.39
C CYS A 665 -2.49 -12.26 -26.32
N ILE A 666 -3.74 -11.82 -26.39
CA ILE A 666 -4.14 -10.62 -27.12
C ILE A 666 -4.68 -9.59 -26.12
N ASN A 667 -4.03 -8.44 -26.01
CA ASN A 667 -4.54 -7.29 -25.27
C ASN A 667 -5.26 -6.37 -26.26
N ILE A 668 -6.59 -6.25 -26.14
CA ILE A 668 -7.37 -5.31 -26.97
C ILE A 668 -6.94 -3.88 -26.68
N GLU A 669 -6.59 -3.59 -25.43
CA GLU A 669 -5.99 -2.32 -25.05
C GLU A 669 -4.94 -2.50 -23.94
N LEU A 670 -4.11 -1.47 -23.79
CA LEU A 670 -3.14 -1.39 -22.71
C LEU A 670 -3.72 -0.71 -21.44
N PRO A 671 -3.42 -1.23 -20.24
CA PRO A 671 -3.72 -0.55 -18.99
C PRO A 671 -2.73 0.59 -18.73
N TRP A 672 -3.18 1.63 -18.01
CA TRP A 672 -2.31 2.73 -17.56
C TRP A 672 -1.13 2.28 -16.69
N ASN A 673 -1.29 1.15 -15.99
CA ASN A 673 -0.28 0.62 -15.08
C ASN A 673 0.40 -0.60 -15.71
N PRO A 674 1.72 -0.52 -16.01
CA PRO A 674 2.49 -1.64 -16.57
C PRO A 674 2.43 -2.91 -15.72
N ALA A 675 2.27 -2.75 -14.39
CA ALA A 675 2.09 -3.89 -13.50
C ALA A 675 0.89 -4.74 -13.94
N VAL A 676 -0.25 -4.12 -14.27
CA VAL A 676 -1.48 -4.80 -14.71
C VAL A 676 -1.22 -5.62 -15.98
N LEU A 677 -0.51 -5.05 -16.95
CA LEU A 677 -0.13 -5.74 -18.18
C LEU A 677 0.74 -6.98 -17.90
N GLU A 678 1.79 -6.83 -17.08
CA GLU A 678 2.64 -7.95 -16.68
C GLU A 678 1.88 -8.98 -15.83
N GLN A 679 0.83 -8.57 -15.09
CA GLN A 679 -0.06 -9.50 -14.40
C GLN A 679 -0.84 -10.36 -15.38
N ARG A 680 -1.40 -9.76 -16.44
CA ARG A 680 -2.14 -10.46 -17.51
C ARG A 680 -1.25 -11.49 -18.19
N ILE A 681 -0.09 -11.05 -18.67
CA ILE A 681 0.87 -11.91 -19.37
C ILE A 681 1.41 -12.99 -18.44
N GLY A 682 1.67 -12.66 -17.18
CA GLY A 682 2.10 -13.60 -16.14
C GLY A 682 1.09 -14.69 -15.77
N ARG A 683 -0.16 -14.65 -16.28
CA ARG A 683 -1.12 -15.77 -16.16
C ARG A 683 -0.78 -16.93 -17.11
N ILE A 684 -0.08 -16.61 -18.21
CA ILE A 684 0.29 -17.55 -19.28
C ILE A 684 1.80 -17.80 -19.24
N HIS A 685 2.60 -16.73 -19.15
CA HIS A 685 4.07 -16.79 -19.02
C HIS A 685 4.46 -17.00 -17.57
N ARG A 686 4.30 -18.26 -17.14
CA ARG A 686 4.56 -18.71 -15.78
C ARG A 686 5.25 -20.07 -15.80
N LEU A 687 5.90 -20.42 -14.68
CA LEU A 687 6.49 -21.75 -14.48
C LEU A 687 5.50 -22.87 -14.78
N GLY A 688 5.98 -23.84 -15.55
CA GLY A 688 5.17 -24.92 -16.12
C GLY A 688 4.75 -24.68 -17.56
N GLN A 689 4.91 -23.46 -18.09
CA GLN A 689 4.81 -23.21 -19.52
C GLN A 689 5.98 -23.88 -20.26
N ARG A 690 5.68 -24.61 -21.34
CA ARG A 690 6.67 -25.28 -22.17
C ARG A 690 6.75 -24.71 -23.59
N ARG A 691 5.72 -23.97 -24.02
CA ARG A 691 5.64 -23.38 -25.36
C ARG A 691 6.03 -21.90 -25.34
N PRO A 692 6.72 -21.39 -26.36
CA PRO A 692 6.90 -19.96 -26.55
C PRO A 692 5.56 -19.22 -26.49
N ILE A 693 5.58 -18.00 -25.97
CA ILE A 693 4.39 -17.17 -25.83
C ILE A 693 4.50 -15.95 -26.72
N ASP A 694 3.45 -15.72 -27.50
CA ASP A 694 3.26 -14.51 -28.28
C ASP A 694 2.25 -13.60 -27.58
N VAL A 695 2.64 -12.35 -27.36
CA VAL A 695 1.80 -11.31 -26.77
C VAL A 695 1.55 -10.24 -27.82
N TYR A 696 0.31 -10.09 -28.22
CA TYR A 696 -0.15 -9.09 -29.17
C TYR A 696 -0.83 -7.95 -28.42
N ASN A 697 -0.33 -6.73 -28.60
CA ASN A 697 -0.90 -5.52 -28.01
C ASN A 697 -1.47 -4.66 -29.13
N LEU A 698 -2.81 -4.59 -29.20
CA LEU A 698 -3.48 -3.71 -30.15
C LEU A 698 -3.43 -2.28 -29.61
N VAL A 699 -2.84 -1.37 -30.38
CA VAL A 699 -2.63 0.03 -29.97
C VAL A 699 -3.19 0.93 -31.06
N SER A 700 -4.20 1.73 -30.72
CA SER A 700 -4.74 2.71 -31.67
C SER A 700 -3.82 3.91 -31.82
N GLU A 701 -3.50 4.27 -33.05
CA GLU A 701 -2.58 5.35 -33.41
C GLU A 701 -3.16 6.21 -34.55
N PRO A 702 -3.00 7.55 -34.49
CA PRO A 702 -2.47 8.34 -33.37
C PRO A 702 -3.51 8.47 -32.24
N GLY A 703 -3.11 8.75 -30.99
CA GLY A 703 -4.10 9.05 -29.95
C GLY A 703 -3.63 8.84 -28.51
N ILE A 704 -4.59 8.71 -27.60
CA ILE A 704 -4.32 8.45 -26.19
C ILE A 704 -3.59 7.12 -25.95
N GLU A 705 -3.88 6.09 -26.74
CA GLU A 705 -3.32 4.75 -26.52
C GLU A 705 -1.85 4.62 -26.93
N SER A 706 -1.43 5.22 -28.05
CA SER A 706 0.00 5.24 -28.42
C SER A 706 0.85 5.90 -27.32
N ARG A 707 0.33 6.97 -26.72
CA ARG A 707 0.96 7.67 -25.57
C ARG A 707 1.01 6.78 -24.32
N ILE A 708 -0.01 5.98 -24.07
CA ILE A 708 0.00 4.97 -22.98
C ILE A 708 1.03 3.88 -23.29
N ALA A 709 1.12 3.40 -24.53
CA ALA A 709 2.07 2.37 -24.94
C ALA A 709 3.52 2.84 -24.71
N ASP A 710 3.83 4.07 -25.09
CA ASP A 710 5.16 4.65 -24.90
C ASP A 710 5.50 4.77 -23.39
N LEU A 711 4.53 5.20 -22.56
CA LEU A 711 4.68 5.24 -21.10
C LEU A 711 4.98 3.86 -20.50
N VAL A 712 4.26 2.83 -20.95
CA VAL A 712 4.44 1.45 -20.49
C VAL A 712 5.86 0.97 -20.83
N GLY A 713 6.36 1.33 -22.01
CA GLY A 713 7.74 1.07 -22.44
C GLY A 713 8.79 1.72 -21.53
N SER A 714 8.63 3.02 -21.20
CA SER A 714 9.62 3.77 -20.40
C SER A 714 9.70 3.32 -18.92
N LYS A 715 8.63 2.78 -18.33
CA LYS A 715 8.58 2.47 -16.87
C LYS A 715 9.36 1.21 -16.47
N LYS A 716 9.67 0.30 -17.40
CA LYS A 716 10.47 -0.90 -17.12
C LYS A 716 11.87 -0.52 -16.59
N ALA A 717 12.41 0.63 -17.03
CA ALA A 717 13.70 1.16 -16.61
C ALA A 717 13.74 1.64 -15.14
N PHE A 718 12.65 2.22 -14.61
CA PHE A 718 12.60 2.72 -13.22
C PHE A 718 12.77 1.59 -12.19
N PHE A 719 12.12 0.45 -12.43
CA PHE A 719 12.17 -0.69 -11.52
C PHE A 719 13.50 -1.43 -11.57
N THR A 720 14.05 -1.60 -12.77
CA THR A 720 15.33 -2.27 -12.98
C THR A 720 16.48 -1.43 -12.42
N GLY A 721 16.48 -0.10 -12.63
CA GLY A 721 17.54 0.77 -12.10
C GLY A 721 17.60 0.81 -10.56
N LEU A 722 16.45 0.80 -9.88
CA LEU A 722 16.41 0.96 -8.41
C LEU A 722 16.89 -0.30 -7.66
N PHE A 723 16.50 -1.49 -8.11
CA PHE A 723 16.82 -2.74 -7.41
C PHE A 723 17.93 -3.55 -8.06
N ASP A 724 18.05 -3.48 -9.39
CA ASP A 724 18.85 -4.41 -10.18
C ASP A 724 20.10 -3.71 -10.79
N GLY A 725 20.25 -2.38 -10.60
CA GLY A 725 21.38 -1.59 -11.08
C GLY A 725 22.61 -1.60 -10.15
N THR A 726 23.80 -1.41 -10.71
CA THR A 726 25.06 -1.19 -9.96
C THR A 726 25.30 0.28 -9.60
N THR A 727 24.52 1.20 -10.17
CA THR A 727 24.64 2.64 -9.91
C THR A 727 23.97 3.01 -8.58
N ASP A 728 24.59 3.95 -7.86
CA ASP A 728 24.05 4.49 -6.61
C ASP A 728 23.02 5.62 -6.85
N GLU A 729 23.02 6.18 -8.06
CA GLU A 729 22.10 7.21 -8.52
C GLU A 729 21.42 6.82 -9.83
N VAL A 730 20.18 7.26 -9.99
CA VAL A 730 19.39 7.12 -11.21
C VAL A 730 18.68 8.46 -11.46
N ALA A 731 19.07 9.15 -12.52
CA ALA A 731 18.33 10.32 -12.99
C ALA A 731 17.02 9.86 -13.64
N PHE A 732 15.93 10.52 -13.29
CA PHE A 732 14.65 10.31 -13.95
C PHE A 732 14.49 11.34 -15.06
N GLU A 733 14.16 10.89 -16.27
CA GLU A 733 13.59 11.78 -17.27
C GLU A 733 12.27 12.34 -16.75
N ARG A 734 12.35 13.49 -16.06
CA ARG A 734 11.26 14.22 -15.38
C ARG A 734 10.08 13.31 -15.04
N SER A 735 10.17 12.50 -14.00
CA SER A 735 9.03 11.68 -13.53
C SER A 735 8.04 12.56 -12.77
N GLY A 736 7.31 13.42 -13.47
CA GLY A 736 6.36 14.30 -12.82
C GLY A 736 5.10 13.55 -12.32
N SER A 737 4.25 14.26 -11.58
CA SER A 737 2.95 13.79 -11.10
C SER A 737 2.09 13.16 -12.20
N PHE A 738 1.11 12.30 -11.86
CA PHE A 738 0.15 11.75 -12.82
C PHE A 738 -0.46 12.82 -13.73
N LEU A 739 -0.74 14.02 -13.18
CA LEU A 739 -1.21 15.18 -13.93
C LEU A 739 -0.16 15.72 -14.91
N SER A 740 1.10 15.88 -14.51
CA SER A 740 2.16 16.31 -15.43
C SER A 740 2.46 15.28 -16.55
N ARG A 741 2.15 14.00 -16.31
CA ARG A 741 2.21 12.95 -17.34
C ARG A 741 1.07 13.15 -18.33
N ILE A 742 -0.15 13.36 -17.83
CA ILE A 742 -1.30 13.74 -18.65
C ILE A 742 -1.03 15.04 -19.42
N GLU A 743 -0.40 16.04 -18.82
CA GLU A 743 -0.04 17.28 -19.52
C GLU A 743 0.93 17.02 -20.69
N ARG A 744 1.93 16.16 -20.50
CA ARG A 744 2.80 15.70 -21.60
C ARG A 744 2.03 14.91 -22.65
N PHE A 745 1.02 14.13 -22.23
CA PHE A 745 0.18 13.39 -23.16
C PHE A 745 -0.64 14.33 -24.03
N VAL A 746 -1.25 15.38 -23.47
CA VAL A 746 -2.23 16.20 -24.20
C VAL A 746 -1.57 17.39 -24.92
N ALA A 747 -0.41 17.88 -24.48
CA ALA A 747 0.25 19.05 -25.09
C ALA A 747 0.47 18.98 -26.62
N PRO A 748 0.88 17.85 -27.23
CA PRO A 748 1.03 17.75 -28.68
C PRO A 748 -0.30 17.80 -29.45
N ALA A 749 -1.41 17.40 -28.83
CA ALA A 749 -2.75 17.42 -29.45
C ALA A 749 -3.36 18.83 -29.53
N ILE A 750 -2.79 19.80 -28.82
CA ILE A 750 -3.33 21.17 -28.67
C ILE A 750 -2.58 22.17 -29.58
N SER A 751 -1.62 21.74 -30.41
CA SER A 751 -0.95 22.64 -31.36
C SER A 751 -1.86 22.98 -32.55
N PRO A 752 -2.07 24.25 -32.90
CA PRO A 752 -3.24 24.68 -33.65
C PRO A 752 -3.16 24.34 -35.15
N ALA A 753 -4.03 23.45 -35.61
CA ALA A 753 -4.45 23.45 -37.01
C ALA A 753 -5.55 24.52 -37.21
N ARG A 754 -5.13 25.66 -37.77
CA ARG A 754 -5.95 26.76 -38.34
C ARG A 754 -7.10 27.28 -37.48
N ALA A 755 -6.82 28.38 -36.78
CA ALA A 755 -7.82 29.31 -36.28
C ALA A 755 -8.78 29.71 -37.42
N ARG A 756 -10.06 29.36 -37.28
CA ARG A 756 -11.16 30.17 -37.81
C ARG A 756 -11.70 30.98 -36.64
N THR A 757 -11.53 32.27 -36.77
CA THR A 757 -12.09 33.32 -35.93
C THR A 757 -13.61 33.25 -35.97
N GLU A 758 -14.25 33.11 -34.82
CA GLU A 758 -15.55 33.72 -34.55
C GLU A 758 -15.74 33.81 -33.03
N ASP A 759 -15.88 35.04 -32.55
CA ASP A 759 -16.29 35.37 -31.19
C ASP A 759 -17.70 34.81 -30.95
N ALA A 760 -17.84 33.95 -29.94
CA ALA A 760 -19.14 33.63 -29.36
C ALA A 760 -18.99 33.48 -27.84
N SER A 761 -19.55 34.44 -27.11
CA SER A 761 -19.84 34.34 -25.69
C SER A 761 -20.82 33.20 -25.43
N VAL A 762 -20.39 32.16 -24.72
CA VAL A 762 -21.26 31.05 -24.31
C VAL A 762 -21.91 31.38 -22.95
N PRO A 763 -23.25 31.30 -22.80
CA PRO A 763 -23.95 31.53 -21.54
C PRO A 763 -23.72 30.40 -20.52
N GLY A 764 -23.99 30.71 -19.24
CA GLY A 764 -23.80 29.83 -18.08
C GLY A 764 -24.48 28.46 -18.20
N ASP A 765 -23.73 27.43 -17.79
CA ASP A 765 -23.95 26.01 -18.02
C ASP A 765 -24.71 25.33 -16.86
N ASP A 766 -25.98 25.70 -16.64
CA ASP A 766 -26.89 24.97 -15.74
C ASP A 766 -27.59 23.78 -16.46
N GLY A 767 -27.43 23.70 -17.79
CA GLY A 767 -28.00 22.65 -18.63
C GLY A 767 -27.19 21.34 -18.63
N ALA A 768 -25.85 21.42 -18.67
CA ALA A 768 -25.01 20.22 -18.68
C ALA A 768 -25.04 19.46 -17.36
N GLU A 769 -25.27 20.13 -16.21
CA GLU A 769 -25.34 19.45 -14.91
C GLU A 769 -26.46 18.39 -14.84
N ARG A 770 -27.57 18.60 -15.57
CA ARG A 770 -28.69 17.63 -15.64
C ARG A 770 -28.45 16.48 -16.61
N GLU A 771 -27.75 16.70 -17.72
CA GLU A 771 -27.28 15.60 -18.58
C GLU A 771 -26.20 14.75 -17.89
N ILE A 772 -25.37 15.39 -17.05
CA ILE A 772 -24.32 14.73 -16.25
C ILE A 772 -24.92 13.81 -15.18
N GLU A 773 -26.00 14.20 -14.49
CA GLU A 773 -26.71 13.32 -13.54
C GLU A 773 -27.31 12.08 -14.22
N ALA A 774 -27.85 12.22 -15.43
CA ALA A 774 -28.41 11.10 -16.20
C ALA A 774 -27.32 10.11 -16.67
N VAL A 775 -26.14 10.60 -17.05
CA VAL A 775 -25.00 9.75 -17.46
C VAL A 775 -24.30 9.11 -16.25
N VAL A 776 -24.24 9.80 -15.09
CA VAL A 776 -23.72 9.24 -13.83
C VAL A 776 -24.60 8.09 -13.33
N ALA A 777 -25.92 8.15 -13.53
CA ALA A 777 -26.83 7.05 -13.24
C ALA A 777 -26.64 5.84 -14.19
N ALA A 778 -26.24 6.08 -15.44
CA ALA A 778 -25.95 5.03 -16.43
C ALA A 778 -24.56 4.38 -16.27
N GLY A 779 -23.63 5.07 -15.61
CA GLY A 779 -22.23 4.64 -15.44
C GLY A 779 -21.94 3.74 -14.23
N ASP A 780 -22.91 3.49 -13.34
CA ASP A 780 -22.73 2.65 -12.15
C ASP A 780 -23.26 1.22 -12.37
N GLU A 781 -22.53 0.40 -13.15
CA GLU A 781 -22.83 -1.02 -13.33
C GLU A 781 -22.30 -1.91 -12.17
N SER A 782 -22.08 -1.34 -10.98
CA SER A 782 -21.62 -2.07 -9.80
C SER A 782 -22.69 -2.22 -8.72
N ARG A 783 -23.91 -2.63 -9.12
CA ARG A 783 -24.91 -3.12 -8.16
C ARG A 783 -24.91 -4.65 -8.15
N ASP A 784 -24.37 -5.20 -7.07
CA ASP A 784 -24.63 -6.58 -6.66
C ASP A 784 -26.14 -6.79 -6.54
N ALA A 785 -26.64 -7.89 -7.10
CA ALA A 785 -28.05 -8.26 -7.00
C ALA A 785 -28.44 -8.48 -5.53
N PRO A 786 -29.49 -7.81 -5.00
CA PRO A 786 -30.01 -8.16 -3.69
C PRO A 786 -30.89 -9.42 -3.78
N GLY A 787 -30.59 -10.39 -2.94
CA GLY A 787 -31.50 -11.50 -2.64
C GLY A 787 -32.75 -11.02 -1.90
N ALA A 788 -33.86 -11.68 -2.22
CA ALA A 788 -35.20 -11.66 -1.61
C ALA A 788 -35.56 -10.61 -0.51
N ALA A 789 -36.46 -9.71 -0.92
CA ALA A 789 -37.48 -8.93 -0.21
C ALA A 789 -37.42 -8.71 1.32
N ALA A 790 -37.23 -7.44 1.69
CA ALA A 790 -37.94 -6.77 2.78
C ALA A 790 -38.36 -5.37 2.29
N ALA A 791 -39.58 -4.92 2.61
CA ALA A 791 -40.13 -3.64 2.15
C ALA A 791 -39.18 -2.48 2.48
N GLY A 792 -38.63 -1.83 1.44
CA GLY A 792 -37.65 -0.76 1.56
C GLY A 792 -38.28 0.61 1.84
N PRO A 793 -37.52 1.55 2.42
CA PRO A 793 -37.97 2.91 2.65
C PRO A 793 -38.16 3.65 1.31
N GLU A 794 -39.15 4.53 1.24
CA GLU A 794 -39.45 5.32 0.04
C GLU A 794 -38.25 6.17 -0.41
N PRO A 795 -38.10 6.41 -1.73
CA PRO A 795 -36.97 7.13 -2.29
C PRO A 795 -36.89 8.58 -1.80
N ILE A 796 -35.66 9.06 -1.62
CA ILE A 796 -35.38 10.44 -1.21
C ILE A 796 -35.80 11.37 -2.37
N PRO A 797 -36.63 12.41 -2.12
CA PRO A 797 -37.10 13.31 -3.16
C PRO A 797 -35.96 14.12 -3.78
N SER A 798 -36.10 14.45 -5.06
CA SER A 798 -35.12 15.22 -5.84
C SER A 798 -35.01 16.68 -5.35
N ASN A 799 -33.88 17.35 -5.63
CA ASN A 799 -33.69 18.77 -5.25
C ASN A 799 -34.79 19.70 -5.81
N GLY A 800 -35.33 19.40 -6.99
CA GLY A 800 -36.43 20.16 -7.59
C GLY A 800 -37.78 19.94 -6.89
N GLU A 801 -38.02 18.74 -6.36
CA GLU A 801 -39.20 18.45 -5.53
C GLU A 801 -39.07 19.10 -4.16
N ILE A 802 -37.88 19.09 -3.56
CA ILE A 802 -37.59 19.76 -2.27
C ILE A 802 -37.82 21.27 -2.38
N GLN A 803 -37.41 21.92 -3.46
CA GLN A 803 -37.66 23.36 -3.65
C GLN A 803 -39.16 23.70 -3.80
N ARG A 804 -39.93 22.88 -4.53
CA ARG A 804 -41.40 23.05 -4.64
C ARG A 804 -42.08 22.79 -3.30
N LEU A 805 -41.66 21.75 -2.58
CA LEU A 805 -42.08 21.39 -1.23
C LEU A 805 -41.91 22.57 -0.26
N VAL A 806 -40.78 23.27 -0.33
CA VAL A 806 -40.46 24.39 0.58
C VAL A 806 -41.22 25.68 0.21
N SER A 807 -41.48 25.93 -1.08
CA SER A 807 -42.21 27.14 -1.51
C SER A 807 -43.68 27.21 -1.07
N GLY A 808 -44.29 26.08 -0.73
CA GLY A 808 -45.70 26.00 -0.29
C GLY A 808 -45.91 26.00 1.22
N LEU A 809 -44.85 26.03 2.03
CA LEU A 809 -44.94 25.93 3.49
C LEU A 809 -45.16 27.29 4.14
N ARG A 810 -46.16 27.38 5.02
CA ARG A 810 -46.32 28.53 5.93
C ARG A 810 -45.91 28.13 7.34
N VAL A 811 -44.98 28.87 7.91
CA VAL A 811 -44.47 28.64 9.26
C VAL A 811 -44.95 29.74 10.18
N GLN A 812 -45.63 29.39 11.28
CA GLN A 812 -46.08 30.29 12.31
C GLN A 812 -45.50 29.88 13.67
N HIS A 813 -45.15 30.86 14.50
CA HIS A 813 -44.74 30.60 15.87
C HIS A 813 -45.97 30.51 16.78
N THR A 814 -46.07 29.41 17.52
CA THR A 814 -47.11 29.22 18.54
C THR A 814 -46.74 29.95 19.83
N ALA A 815 -47.74 30.42 20.57
CA ALA A 815 -47.55 31.18 21.80
C ALA A 815 -46.80 30.41 22.91
N SER A 816 -46.74 29.08 22.84
CA SER A 816 -45.98 28.20 23.75
C SER A 816 -44.53 27.94 23.31
N GLY A 817 -44.02 28.67 22.30
CA GLY A 817 -42.63 28.56 21.84
C GLY A 817 -42.36 27.46 20.80
N GLY A 818 -43.41 26.78 20.31
CA GLY A 818 -43.31 25.80 19.21
C GLY A 818 -43.51 26.43 17.83
N LEU A 819 -43.15 25.70 16.76
CA LEU A 819 -43.39 26.10 15.37
C LEU A 819 -44.56 25.28 14.80
N LEU A 820 -45.57 25.96 14.24
CA LEU A 820 -46.65 25.37 13.46
C LEU A 820 -46.32 25.54 11.97
N ILE A 821 -46.21 24.44 11.24
CA ILE A 821 -45.90 24.44 9.80
C ILE A 821 -47.12 23.89 9.05
N GLU A 822 -47.79 24.76 8.30
CA GLU A 822 -48.89 24.38 7.42
C GLU A 822 -48.35 24.02 6.03
N ALA A 823 -48.67 22.81 5.58
CA ALA A 823 -48.27 22.24 4.30
C ALA A 823 -49.50 21.84 3.47
N PRO A 824 -49.46 21.92 2.14
CA PRO A 824 -50.49 21.32 1.27
C PRO A 824 -50.67 19.81 1.55
N PRO A 825 -51.87 19.23 1.38
CA PRO A 825 -52.16 17.83 1.73
C PRO A 825 -51.24 16.81 1.02
N GLU A 826 -50.82 17.14 -0.20
CA GLU A 826 -49.99 16.31 -1.07
C GLU A 826 -48.54 16.18 -0.58
N THR A 827 -48.09 17.08 0.30
CA THR A 827 -46.71 17.13 0.79
C THR A 827 -46.53 16.75 2.26
N ALA A 828 -47.64 16.53 2.97
CA ALA A 828 -47.66 16.25 4.40
C ALA A 828 -46.96 14.93 4.78
N SER A 829 -47.12 13.87 3.98
CA SER A 829 -46.47 12.56 4.23
C SER A 829 -44.95 12.63 4.09
N THR A 830 -44.46 13.31 3.05
CA THR A 830 -43.03 13.47 2.75
C THR A 830 -42.32 14.34 3.80
N LEU A 831 -42.96 15.42 4.26
CA LEU A 831 -42.44 16.25 5.33
C LEU A 831 -42.45 15.54 6.69
N ALA A 832 -43.49 14.75 6.98
CA ALA A 832 -43.53 13.92 8.18
C ALA A 832 -42.39 12.89 8.21
N ALA A 833 -42.08 12.25 7.08
CA ALA A 833 -40.95 11.33 6.95
C ALA A 833 -39.61 12.04 7.16
N LEU A 834 -39.43 13.22 6.58
CA LEU A 834 -38.20 14.02 6.69
C LEU A 834 -37.95 14.53 8.12
N PHE A 835 -38.99 15.04 8.80
CA PHE A 835 -38.90 15.46 10.20
C PHE A 835 -38.72 14.29 11.16
N SER A 836 -39.33 13.14 10.88
CA SER A 836 -39.10 11.92 11.67
C SER A 836 -37.65 11.42 11.53
N GLY A 837 -37.09 11.46 10.32
CA GLY A 837 -35.67 11.15 10.07
C GLY A 837 -34.70 12.12 10.76
N MET A 838 -34.98 13.43 10.71
CA MET A 838 -34.20 14.43 11.44
C MET A 838 -34.31 14.26 12.96
N ALA A 839 -35.50 13.95 13.49
CA ALA A 839 -35.70 13.69 14.91
C ALA A 839 -34.99 12.41 15.38
N GLN A 840 -34.88 11.39 14.53
CA GLN A 840 -34.09 10.19 14.81
C GLN A 840 -32.58 10.48 14.81
N LEU A 841 -32.10 11.29 13.87
CA LEU A 841 -30.70 11.74 13.82
C LEU A 841 -30.31 12.60 15.04
N LEU A 842 -31.19 13.51 15.45
CA LEU A 842 -30.97 14.33 16.64
C LEU A 842 -31.01 13.50 17.94
N ARG A 843 -31.89 12.49 18.02
CA ARG A 843 -31.90 11.54 19.14
C ARG A 843 -30.66 10.64 19.16
N ALA A 844 -30.16 10.21 18.00
CA ALA A 844 -28.93 9.46 17.88
C ALA A 844 -27.70 10.29 18.26
N ALA A 845 -27.73 11.61 18.00
CA ALA A 845 -26.69 12.55 18.41
C ALA A 845 -26.73 12.93 19.90
N ALA A 846 -27.88 12.78 20.57
CA ALA A 846 -28.08 13.19 21.96
C ALA A 846 -27.90 12.07 23.02
N ALA A 847 -27.49 10.86 22.64
CA ALA A 847 -27.32 9.76 23.60
C ALA A 847 -26.10 9.99 24.54
N PRO A 848 -26.28 10.01 25.88
CA PRO A 848 -25.19 10.21 26.83
C PRO A 848 -24.36 8.92 27.04
N PRO A 849 -23.13 9.00 27.58
CA PRO A 849 -22.27 7.84 27.75
C PRO A 849 -22.79 6.91 28.85
N VAL A 850 -22.83 5.61 28.54
CA VAL A 850 -23.22 4.51 29.43
C VAL A 850 -22.28 4.47 30.65
N THR A 851 -22.84 4.74 31.83
CA THR A 851 -22.21 4.46 33.13
C THR A 851 -22.27 2.96 33.43
N GLY A 852 -21.15 2.41 33.90
CA GLY A 852 -21.00 1.00 34.23
C GLY A 852 -21.82 0.60 35.46
N ALA A 853 -22.47 -0.55 35.38
CA ALA A 853 -23.10 -1.22 36.51
C ALA A 853 -22.06 -2.02 37.30
N ASP A 854 -22.06 -1.79 38.61
CA ASP A 854 -21.34 -2.49 39.67
C ASP A 854 -21.96 -3.88 39.93
N PRO A 855 -21.19 -4.94 40.27
CA PRO A 855 -21.74 -6.25 40.60
C PRO A 855 -21.88 -6.41 42.12
N GLY A 856 -23.11 -6.57 42.61
CA GLY A 856 -23.32 -6.96 44.01
C GLY A 856 -24.78 -7.19 44.38
N GLY A 857 -25.12 -8.43 44.77
CA GLY A 857 -26.34 -8.73 45.53
C GLY A 857 -27.13 -9.95 45.06
N ARG A 858 -26.78 -11.12 45.59
CA ARG A 858 -27.65 -12.31 45.78
C ARG A 858 -28.62 -12.05 46.96
N PRO A 859 -29.71 -12.83 47.18
CA PRO A 859 -29.86 -14.28 47.03
C PRO A 859 -30.47 -14.76 45.72
#